data_AF-A0A7S0WSB8-F1
#
_entry.id   AF-A0A7S0WSB8-F1
#
_cell.length_a   1.000
_cell.length_b   1.000
_cell.length_c   1.000
_cell.angle_alpha   90.00
_cell.angle_beta   90.00
_cell.angle_gamma   90.00
#
_symmetry.space_group_name_H-M   'P 1'
#
loop_
_entity.id
_entity.type
_entity.pdbx_description
1 polymer ?
#
loop_
_entity_poly.entity_id
_entity_poly.type
_entity_poly.pdbx_seq_one_letter_code
_entity_poly.pdbx_strand_id
1 'polypeptide(L)'
;KPAQARQTRAAMAAQEDALIKRIFNISLSPADGNAGPLVVVLSGLAQELEMDSMGQGTQLKKDHLDRIVVARLIESPPASYPLSPVHYLMSCYARCLDELRNKTVADSAELTAVVQEARSIIISYAGLTLAGGIVPQDEAAEKRGPLQLLDSLMVRCNPSGLPPQGVVSLPSGFLEELAAKQEADGNMEGLRDLVLPVAKEVARTCKAASALGDYAAPLAAMRHLVGIDPVARALVSAQEWLPTMKGALAGRDIESPGLSWLGPCFCPSGIDDDLVQARPNVAEQCFVDAEARRPGDLQQSMRTLQMAGRQITNELHFIVKGLLGKGTRDAMVGWLAGVLEGNGERGKMRPDYKKAASHGLFINLDQVLLKLCGPFLDPASPNFWKRMDVRFFAHNPLLDFKEDTKVGQLTTEEFMAWRERVASSTGASSSGGAGGPPTYPDYHFICQCFVMTAKALHLGVVNLMNHTRQQAQSLHHFEEELRGMEEELAGMQPGSYQRRMAEANLARNKVILRAHKARQYEIQSVIQDQEFMSEVLAFYRLVASWLLYTAYPPCGGNAAAVCLPLPSTPPPEFLGLPEWMVDDVMEVLISVTQMYSPVLMNARMDELLLMMLAFIGSPHYVRKAHTRARMAELLQMWLPQDDVQQPGRMRRFTPRGALSSSLSHLFQGHPRLPVPR
;
A
#
# COMPACT_ATOMS: atom_id res chain seq x y z
N LYS A 1 47.01 29.11 -41.79
CA LYS A 1 46.78 28.42 -40.48
C LYS A 1 46.05 29.28 -39.43
N PRO A 2 46.41 30.57 -39.16
CA PRO A 2 45.69 31.36 -38.15
C PRO A 2 44.27 31.79 -38.55
N ALA A 3 44.01 32.04 -39.85
CA ALA A 3 42.66 32.40 -40.33
C ALA A 3 41.63 31.26 -40.19
N GLN A 4 42.04 30.02 -40.43
CA GLN A 4 41.18 28.84 -40.34
C GLN A 4 40.82 28.53 -38.88
N ALA A 5 41.79 28.61 -37.96
CA ALA A 5 41.53 28.50 -36.52
C ALA A 5 40.59 29.61 -36.01
N ARG A 6 40.70 30.83 -36.54
CA ARG A 6 39.83 31.96 -36.19
C ARG A 6 38.39 31.76 -36.69
N GLN A 7 38.21 31.18 -37.89
CA GLN A 7 36.90 30.81 -38.42
C GLN A 7 36.25 29.67 -37.63
N THR A 8 37.00 28.61 -37.28
CA THR A 8 36.48 27.50 -36.47
C THR A 8 36.02 27.99 -35.10
N ARG A 9 36.78 28.90 -34.47
CA ARG A 9 36.44 29.48 -33.16
C ARG A 9 35.20 30.38 -33.22
N ALA A 10 35.04 31.15 -34.30
CA ALA A 10 33.84 31.97 -34.50
C ALA A 10 32.58 31.12 -34.78
N ALA A 11 32.72 30.02 -35.52
CA ALA A 11 31.64 29.07 -35.75
C ALA A 11 31.19 28.39 -34.45
N MET A 12 32.14 27.98 -33.60
CA MET A 12 31.85 27.42 -32.27
C MET A 12 31.14 28.43 -31.36
N ALA A 13 31.60 29.69 -31.30
CA ALA A 13 30.95 30.73 -30.51
C ALA A 13 29.51 31.02 -30.98
N ALA A 14 29.25 30.96 -32.29
CA ALA A 14 27.90 31.09 -32.84
C ALA A 14 27.00 29.89 -32.49
N GLN A 15 27.56 28.67 -32.48
CA GLN A 15 26.84 27.47 -32.05
C GLN A 15 26.51 27.49 -30.56
N GLU A 16 27.44 27.96 -29.73
CA GLU A 16 27.25 28.16 -28.29
C GLU A 16 26.13 29.19 -28.02
N ASP A 17 26.18 30.36 -28.66
CA ASP A 17 25.14 31.39 -28.55
C ASP A 17 23.75 30.86 -28.95
N ALA A 18 23.65 30.17 -30.09
CA ALA A 18 22.41 29.57 -30.55
C ALA A 18 21.91 28.44 -29.64
N LEU A 19 22.80 27.67 -29.04
CA LEU A 19 22.46 26.63 -28.07
C LEU A 19 21.87 27.23 -26.79
N ILE A 20 22.53 28.24 -26.22
CA ILE A 20 22.06 28.92 -25.01
C ILE A 20 20.68 29.57 -25.25
N LYS A 21 20.50 30.28 -26.37
CA LYS A 21 19.20 30.87 -26.75
C LYS A 21 18.09 29.85 -26.86
N ARG A 22 18.38 28.65 -27.40
CA ARG A 22 17.41 27.54 -27.49
C ARG A 22 17.09 26.94 -26.11
N ILE A 23 18.09 26.71 -25.25
CA ILE A 23 17.88 26.16 -23.91
C ILE A 23 17.00 27.08 -23.06
N PHE A 24 17.32 28.37 -22.99
CA PHE A 24 16.58 29.33 -22.17
C PHE A 24 15.36 29.92 -22.89
N ASN A 25 15.22 29.68 -24.20
CA ASN A 25 14.16 30.23 -25.02
C ASN A 25 14.09 31.77 -24.91
N ILE A 26 15.23 32.41 -25.15
CA ILE A 26 15.41 33.86 -25.04
C ILE A 26 15.99 34.47 -26.31
N SER A 27 15.85 35.79 -26.46
CA SER A 27 16.53 36.59 -27.48
C SER A 27 17.15 37.84 -26.85
N LEU A 28 18.22 38.36 -27.45
CA LEU A 28 18.82 39.65 -27.06
C LEU A 28 18.37 40.81 -27.97
N SER A 29 17.77 40.51 -29.12
CA SER A 29 17.22 41.51 -30.04
C SER A 29 15.72 41.29 -30.28
N PRO A 30 14.95 42.38 -30.45
CA PRO A 30 13.57 42.30 -30.90
C PRO A 30 13.54 41.90 -32.38
N ALA A 31 13.27 40.60 -32.62
CA ALA A 31 12.96 39.91 -33.88
C ALA A 31 14.11 39.53 -34.83
N ASP A 32 14.11 38.25 -35.23
CA ASP A 32 13.72 37.85 -36.59
C ASP A 32 12.36 37.14 -36.47
N GLY A 33 11.43 37.36 -37.40
CA GLY A 33 9.98 37.03 -37.31
C GLY A 33 9.59 35.53 -37.21
N ASN A 34 10.43 34.69 -36.62
CA ASN A 34 10.26 33.24 -36.43
C ASN A 34 10.26 32.81 -34.95
N ALA A 35 10.28 33.76 -34.00
CA ALA A 35 10.27 33.45 -32.58
C ALA A 35 8.87 32.92 -32.16
N GLY A 36 8.81 31.69 -31.66
CA GLY A 36 7.58 31.09 -31.13
C GLY A 36 7.04 31.89 -29.93
N PRO A 37 5.76 31.68 -29.55
CA PRO A 37 5.06 32.49 -28.52
C PRO A 37 5.67 32.46 -27.11
N LEU A 38 6.69 31.63 -26.88
CA LEU A 38 7.36 31.43 -25.59
C LEU A 38 8.75 32.08 -25.49
N VAL A 39 9.22 32.77 -26.53
CA VAL A 39 10.55 33.40 -26.52
C VAL A 39 10.48 34.79 -25.88
N VAL A 40 11.32 35.05 -24.88
CA VAL A 40 11.37 36.35 -24.17
C VAL A 40 12.60 37.13 -24.61
N VAL A 41 12.44 38.42 -24.91
CA VAL A 41 13.54 39.32 -25.26
C VAL A 41 14.10 39.94 -23.97
N LEU A 42 15.37 39.68 -23.67
CA LEU A 42 16.08 40.21 -22.49
C LEU A 42 16.86 41.47 -22.87
N SER A 43 16.15 42.60 -23.01
CA SER A 43 16.75 43.85 -23.45
C SER A 43 17.70 44.46 -22.42
N GLY A 44 17.44 44.28 -21.13
CA GLY A 44 18.33 44.73 -20.05
C GLY A 44 19.67 44.01 -20.09
N LEU A 45 19.64 42.68 -20.17
CA LEU A 45 20.85 41.86 -20.32
C LEU A 45 21.62 42.18 -21.61
N ALA A 46 20.91 42.46 -22.71
CA ALA A 46 21.56 42.84 -23.96
C ALA A 46 22.38 44.13 -23.81
N GLN A 47 21.82 45.16 -23.16
CA GLN A 47 22.53 46.42 -22.89
C GLN A 47 23.74 46.22 -21.98
N GLU A 48 23.60 45.41 -20.93
CA GLU A 48 24.68 45.09 -20.01
C GLU A 48 25.87 44.42 -20.74
N LEU A 49 25.58 43.44 -21.60
CA LEU A 49 26.61 42.75 -22.40
C LEU A 49 27.24 43.64 -23.48
N GLU A 50 26.51 44.60 -24.05
CA GLU A 50 27.06 45.59 -24.99
C GLU A 50 28.08 46.51 -24.30
N MET A 51 27.79 46.92 -23.06
CA MET A 51 28.69 47.73 -22.24
C MET A 51 29.96 46.96 -21.89
N ASP A 52 29.84 45.69 -21.46
CA ASP A 52 30.97 44.84 -21.09
C ASP A 52 31.89 44.52 -22.28
N SER A 53 31.33 44.43 -23.49
CA SER A 53 32.05 44.04 -24.71
C SER A 53 32.65 45.22 -25.48
N MET A 54 32.54 46.46 -24.99
CA MET A 54 32.99 47.68 -25.69
C MET A 54 32.45 47.75 -27.13
N GLY A 55 31.22 47.26 -27.36
CA GLY A 55 30.57 47.23 -28.67
C GLY A 55 31.05 46.14 -29.65
N GLN A 56 31.80 45.12 -29.20
CA GLN A 56 32.32 44.05 -30.08
C GLN A 56 31.41 42.81 -30.23
N GLY A 57 30.17 42.86 -29.73
CA GLY A 57 29.10 41.93 -30.08
C GLY A 57 28.42 41.23 -28.88
N THR A 58 27.12 40.97 -29.02
CA THR A 58 26.18 40.44 -28.02
C THR A 58 26.02 38.91 -28.08
N GLN A 59 27.12 38.17 -28.22
CA GLN A 59 27.03 36.70 -28.21
C GLN A 59 26.96 36.17 -26.77
N LEU A 60 26.00 35.28 -26.50
CA LEU A 60 25.91 34.56 -25.24
C LEU A 60 27.00 33.49 -25.17
N LYS A 61 27.58 33.35 -23.97
CA LYS A 61 28.62 32.38 -23.65
C LYS A 61 28.27 31.68 -22.36
N LYS A 62 28.94 30.57 -22.10
CA LYS A 62 28.91 29.78 -20.89
C LYS A 62 28.99 30.64 -19.61
N ASP A 63 29.90 31.61 -19.58
CA ASP A 63 30.10 32.49 -18.42
C ASP A 63 28.90 33.42 -18.13
N HIS A 64 27.95 33.55 -19.07
CA HIS A 64 26.76 34.37 -18.91
C HIS A 64 25.55 33.60 -18.36
N LEU A 65 25.65 32.29 -18.15
CA LEU A 65 24.50 31.44 -17.79
C LEU A 65 23.77 31.91 -16.53
N ASP A 66 24.50 32.29 -15.48
CA ASP A 66 23.92 32.79 -14.24
C ASP A 66 23.14 34.10 -14.46
N ARG A 67 23.78 35.08 -15.13
CA ARG A 67 23.17 36.36 -15.53
C ARG A 67 21.91 36.16 -16.37
N ILE A 68 21.92 35.18 -17.29
CA ILE A 68 20.76 34.84 -18.12
C ILE A 68 19.59 34.37 -17.26
N VAL A 69 19.82 33.41 -16.36
CA VAL A 69 18.75 32.87 -15.50
C VAL A 69 18.21 33.96 -14.58
N VAL A 70 19.08 34.74 -13.95
CA VAL A 70 18.69 35.87 -13.10
C VAL A 70 17.86 36.89 -13.87
N ALA A 71 18.37 37.38 -15.01
CA ALA A 71 17.64 38.34 -15.83
C ALA A 71 16.27 37.79 -16.23
N ARG A 72 16.20 36.53 -16.66
CA ARG A 72 14.94 35.92 -17.07
C ARG A 72 13.94 35.70 -15.92
N LEU A 73 14.41 35.42 -14.71
CA LEU A 73 13.56 35.19 -13.54
C LEU A 73 13.13 36.49 -12.84
N ILE A 74 13.93 37.56 -12.95
CA ILE A 74 13.62 38.88 -12.38
C ILE A 74 12.82 39.75 -13.35
N GLU A 75 13.17 39.75 -14.65
CA GLU A 75 12.40 40.46 -15.66
C GLU A 75 11.07 39.75 -15.88
N SER A 76 9.99 40.36 -15.40
CA SER A 76 8.64 39.83 -15.59
C SER A 76 8.38 39.59 -17.07
N PRO A 77 8.00 38.36 -17.48
CA PRO A 77 7.67 38.11 -18.86
C PRO A 77 6.40 38.90 -19.24
N PRO A 78 6.10 39.04 -20.54
CA PRO A 78 4.84 39.64 -20.99
C PRO A 78 3.64 38.98 -20.30
N ALA A 79 2.57 39.73 -20.03
CA ALA A 79 1.38 39.21 -19.34
C ALA A 79 0.71 38.02 -20.06
N SER A 80 0.99 37.83 -21.35
CA SER A 80 0.55 36.69 -22.15
C SER A 80 1.39 35.42 -21.96
N TYR A 81 2.48 35.46 -21.20
CA TYR A 81 3.37 34.33 -21.00
C TYR A 81 2.75 33.29 -20.07
N PRO A 82 2.63 32.02 -20.49
CA PRO A 82 1.78 31.06 -19.79
C PRO A 82 2.47 30.31 -18.64
N LEU A 83 3.80 30.38 -18.49
CA LEU A 83 4.54 29.56 -17.52
C LEU A 83 4.99 30.39 -16.32
N SER A 84 4.72 29.86 -15.14
CA SER A 84 5.38 30.29 -13.89
C SER A 84 6.90 30.03 -13.94
N PRO A 85 7.70 30.71 -13.09
CA PRO A 85 9.15 30.50 -12.99
C PRO A 85 9.59 29.03 -12.86
N VAL A 86 8.95 28.25 -12.00
CA VAL A 86 9.28 26.82 -11.79
C VAL A 86 9.06 26.03 -13.08
N HIS A 87 7.91 26.20 -13.72
CA HIS A 87 7.55 25.47 -14.94
C HIS A 87 8.39 25.92 -16.15
N TYR A 88 8.83 27.18 -16.18
CA TYR A 88 9.84 27.66 -17.13
C TYR A 88 11.19 26.94 -16.94
N LEU A 89 11.68 26.84 -15.69
CA LEU A 89 12.95 26.16 -15.38
C LEU A 89 12.90 24.67 -15.72
N MET A 90 11.77 23.99 -15.43
CA MET A 90 11.55 22.60 -15.86
C MET A 90 11.57 22.47 -17.38
N SER A 91 10.99 23.42 -18.11
CA SER A 91 11.05 23.42 -19.57
C SER A 91 12.47 23.62 -20.10
N CYS A 92 13.28 24.47 -19.45
CA CYS A 92 14.68 24.63 -19.80
C CYS A 92 15.45 23.33 -19.56
N TYR A 93 15.20 22.67 -18.43
CA TYR A 93 15.82 21.39 -18.12
C TYR A 93 15.45 20.32 -19.15
N ALA A 94 14.18 20.22 -19.55
CA ALA A 94 13.74 19.31 -20.60
C ALA A 94 14.49 19.58 -21.93
N ARG A 95 14.65 20.85 -22.32
CA ARG A 95 15.44 21.22 -23.50
C ARG A 95 16.92 20.86 -23.36
N CYS A 96 17.51 20.97 -22.17
CA CYS A 96 18.87 20.48 -21.93
C CYS A 96 18.99 18.98 -22.23
N LEU A 97 18.01 18.17 -21.82
CA LEU A 97 18.00 16.73 -22.11
C LEU A 97 17.90 16.44 -23.62
N ASP A 98 17.08 17.22 -24.33
CA ASP A 98 16.93 17.07 -25.78
C ASP A 98 18.20 17.50 -26.54
N GLU A 99 18.83 18.59 -26.12
CA GLU A 99 20.12 19.03 -26.71
C GLU A 99 21.24 18.04 -26.42
N LEU A 100 21.30 17.40 -25.24
CA LEU A 100 22.28 16.32 -24.97
C LEU A 100 22.10 15.09 -25.87
N ARG A 101 20.91 14.89 -26.46
CA ARG A 101 20.65 13.83 -27.44
C ARG A 101 20.92 14.28 -28.88
N ASN A 102 21.09 15.58 -29.11
CA ASN A 102 21.41 16.13 -30.42
C ASN A 102 22.85 15.77 -30.79
N LYS A 103 23.05 15.15 -31.96
CA LYS A 103 24.38 14.72 -32.44
C LYS A 103 25.42 15.83 -32.40
N THR A 104 25.06 17.04 -32.83
CA THR A 104 26.00 18.19 -32.87
C THR A 104 26.54 18.55 -31.49
N VAL A 105 25.69 18.46 -30.46
CA VAL A 105 26.08 18.73 -29.07
C VAL A 105 26.82 17.54 -28.50
N ALA A 106 26.32 16.32 -28.71
CA ALA A 106 26.90 15.08 -28.20
C ALA A 106 28.33 14.83 -28.71
N ASP A 107 28.63 15.19 -29.97
CA ASP A 107 29.97 15.05 -30.56
C ASP A 107 30.94 16.17 -30.13
N SER A 108 30.46 17.20 -29.42
CA SER A 108 31.24 18.35 -28.95
C SER A 108 31.32 18.40 -27.43
N ALA A 109 32.52 18.16 -26.89
CA ALA A 109 32.76 18.23 -25.44
C ALA A 109 32.51 19.65 -24.88
N GLU A 110 32.80 20.69 -25.67
CA GLU A 110 32.59 22.09 -25.29
C GLU A 110 31.11 22.42 -25.17
N LEU A 111 30.30 22.07 -26.20
CA LEU A 111 28.85 22.29 -26.16
C LEU A 111 28.19 21.44 -25.08
N THR A 112 28.61 20.19 -24.92
CA THR A 112 28.13 19.31 -23.83
C THR A 112 28.39 19.94 -22.46
N ALA A 113 29.58 20.52 -22.24
CA ALA A 113 29.90 21.20 -20.99
C ALA A 113 29.02 22.44 -20.74
N VAL A 114 28.63 23.18 -21.79
CA VAL A 114 27.67 24.29 -21.69
C VAL A 114 26.30 23.78 -21.24
N VAL A 115 25.79 22.70 -21.85
CA VAL A 115 24.48 22.14 -21.45
C VAL A 115 24.50 21.61 -20.02
N GLN A 116 25.60 20.97 -19.61
CA GLN A 116 25.74 20.45 -18.24
C GLN A 116 25.75 21.57 -17.19
N GLU A 117 26.46 22.67 -17.45
CA GLU A 117 26.45 23.82 -16.53
C GLU A 117 25.09 24.52 -16.50
N ALA A 118 24.46 24.72 -17.67
CA ALA A 118 23.10 25.27 -17.75
C ALA A 118 22.14 24.41 -16.92
N ARG A 119 22.21 23.08 -17.03
CA ARG A 119 21.40 22.14 -16.25
C ARG A 119 21.66 22.28 -14.74
N SER A 120 22.91 22.42 -14.31
CA SER A 120 23.26 22.63 -12.89
C SER A 120 22.69 23.93 -12.32
N ILE A 121 22.79 25.04 -13.08
CA ILE A 121 22.23 26.34 -12.70
C ILE A 121 20.70 26.28 -12.65
N ILE A 122 20.06 25.66 -13.65
CA ILE A 122 18.60 25.48 -13.67
C ILE A 122 18.12 24.74 -12.41
N ILE A 123 18.81 23.67 -11.98
CA ILE A 123 18.47 22.93 -10.77
C ILE A 123 18.66 23.79 -9.50
N SER A 124 19.73 24.59 -9.42
CA SER A 124 19.91 25.54 -8.29
C SER A 124 18.74 26.51 -8.19
N TYR A 125 18.43 27.21 -9.28
CA TYR A 125 17.39 28.23 -9.28
C TYR A 125 16.00 27.62 -9.09
N ALA A 126 15.76 26.39 -9.56
CA ALA A 126 14.52 25.68 -9.28
C ALA A 126 14.35 25.43 -7.78
N GLY A 127 15.40 24.94 -7.10
CA GLY A 127 15.41 24.76 -5.66
C GLY A 127 15.13 26.07 -4.90
N LEU A 128 15.79 27.16 -5.28
CA LEU A 128 15.58 28.49 -4.68
C LEU A 128 14.16 29.02 -4.92
N THR A 129 13.63 28.85 -6.14
CA THR A 129 12.27 29.28 -6.48
C THR A 129 11.21 28.53 -5.66
N LEU A 130 11.42 27.23 -5.47
CA LEU A 130 10.50 26.35 -4.74
C LEU A 130 10.58 26.53 -3.22
N ALA A 131 11.74 26.92 -2.69
CA ALA A 131 11.93 27.28 -1.28
C ALA A 131 11.30 28.63 -0.91
N GLY A 132 11.01 29.49 -1.91
CA GLY A 132 10.31 30.77 -1.77
C GLY A 132 11.23 31.98 -1.53
N GLY A 133 10.65 33.18 -1.67
CA GLY A 133 11.21 34.45 -1.19
C GLY A 133 12.26 35.16 -2.05
N ILE A 134 12.92 34.49 -3.02
CA ILE A 134 13.99 35.10 -3.82
C ILE A 134 13.56 35.42 -5.26
N VAL A 135 12.76 34.54 -5.87
CA VAL A 135 12.33 34.67 -7.27
C VAL A 135 10.90 35.24 -7.32
N PRO A 136 10.69 36.38 -8.01
CA PRO A 136 9.36 36.97 -8.15
C PRO A 136 8.36 36.00 -8.79
N GLN A 137 7.21 35.82 -8.12
CA GLN A 137 6.10 35.00 -8.60
C GLN A 137 4.81 35.79 -8.41
N ASP A 138 3.93 35.75 -9.41
CA ASP A 138 2.67 35.06 -9.21
C ASP A 138 2.08 34.94 -7.79
N GLU A 139 1.06 35.70 -7.35
CA GLU A 139 0.42 35.43 -6.04
C GLU A 139 -0.15 33.99 -5.96
N ALA A 140 -0.64 33.44 -7.09
CA ALA A 140 -1.17 32.08 -7.14
C ALA A 140 -0.06 31.03 -7.06
N ALA A 141 1.04 31.23 -7.79
CA ALA A 141 2.22 30.38 -7.77
C ALA A 141 2.94 30.41 -6.41
N GLU A 142 3.05 31.60 -5.79
CA GLU A 142 3.63 31.78 -4.46
C GLU A 142 2.80 31.04 -3.39
N LYS A 143 1.47 31.17 -3.43
CA LYS A 143 0.56 30.39 -2.56
C LYS A 143 0.65 28.88 -2.81
N ARG A 144 0.86 28.47 -4.07
CA ARG A 144 1.03 27.06 -4.43
C ARG A 144 2.34 26.51 -3.87
N GLY A 145 3.39 27.32 -3.81
CA GLY A 145 4.69 26.98 -3.22
C GLY A 145 5.26 25.67 -3.81
N PRO A 146 5.75 24.74 -2.97
CA PRO A 146 6.28 23.46 -3.44
C PRO A 146 5.27 22.59 -4.20
N LEU A 147 3.96 22.82 -4.07
CA LEU A 147 2.93 22.05 -4.78
C LEU A 147 2.93 22.31 -6.29
N GLN A 148 3.68 23.29 -6.79
CA GLN A 148 3.97 23.41 -8.23
C GLN A 148 4.70 22.16 -8.77
N LEU A 149 5.50 21.48 -7.94
CA LEU A 149 6.08 20.17 -8.30
C LEU A 149 5.02 19.09 -8.45
N LEU A 150 4.00 19.11 -7.59
CA LEU A 150 2.90 18.15 -7.65
C LEU A 150 2.18 18.27 -8.98
N ASP A 151 1.88 19.49 -9.43
CA ASP A 151 1.16 19.74 -10.68
C ASP A 151 1.90 19.09 -11.87
N SER A 152 3.21 19.30 -11.93
CA SER A 152 4.08 18.68 -12.95
C SER A 152 4.19 17.16 -12.81
N LEU A 153 4.28 16.66 -11.57
CA LEU A 153 4.36 15.22 -11.26
C LEU A 153 3.07 14.49 -11.64
N MET A 154 1.91 15.10 -11.42
CA MET A 154 0.62 14.52 -11.76
C MET A 154 0.44 14.41 -13.28
N VAL A 155 0.86 15.42 -14.04
CA VAL A 155 0.89 15.35 -15.52
C VAL A 155 1.79 14.22 -16.00
N ARG A 156 2.96 14.02 -15.35
CA ARG A 156 3.85 12.88 -15.68
C ARG A 156 3.20 11.53 -15.40
N CYS A 157 2.44 11.42 -14.30
CA CYS A 157 1.80 10.17 -13.88
C CYS A 157 0.48 9.88 -14.61
N ASN A 158 -0.10 10.87 -15.28
CA ASN A 158 -1.30 10.72 -16.11
C ASN A 158 -1.07 11.28 -17.54
N PRO A 159 -0.27 10.59 -18.37
CA PRO A 159 0.09 11.08 -19.71
C PRO A 159 -1.09 11.14 -20.69
N SER A 160 -2.18 10.42 -20.41
CA SER A 160 -3.41 10.44 -21.20
C SER A 160 -4.29 11.66 -20.89
N GLY A 161 -4.06 12.33 -19.76
CA GLY A 161 -4.78 13.54 -19.37
C GLY A 161 -4.29 14.77 -20.11
N LEU A 162 -5.19 15.73 -20.37
CA LEU A 162 -4.76 17.05 -20.84
C LEU A 162 -4.07 17.79 -19.68
N PRO A 163 -2.85 18.30 -19.87
CA PRO A 163 -2.18 19.08 -18.84
C PRO A 163 -2.96 20.39 -18.60
N PRO A 164 -3.07 20.84 -17.33
CA PRO A 164 -3.58 22.17 -17.05
C PRO A 164 -2.78 23.24 -17.80
N GLN A 165 -3.44 24.35 -18.14
CA GLN A 165 -2.74 25.48 -18.78
C GLN A 165 -1.60 25.97 -17.89
N GLY A 166 -0.42 26.19 -18.47
CA GLY A 166 0.75 26.69 -17.76
C GLY A 166 1.53 25.64 -16.96
N VAL A 167 1.08 24.38 -16.94
CA VAL A 167 1.75 23.26 -16.25
C VAL A 167 2.48 22.39 -17.28
N VAL A 168 3.74 22.07 -17.01
CA VAL A 168 4.57 21.20 -17.84
C VAL A 168 4.73 19.84 -17.15
N SER A 169 4.91 18.78 -17.91
CA SER A 169 5.19 17.46 -17.34
C SER A 169 6.55 17.47 -16.64
N LEU A 170 6.65 16.87 -15.45
CA LEU A 170 7.91 16.78 -14.71
C LEU A 170 8.98 16.09 -15.58
N PRO A 171 10.09 16.77 -15.94
CA PRO A 171 11.12 16.18 -16.79
C PRO A 171 11.82 15.01 -16.11
N SER A 172 12.26 14.03 -16.90
CA SER A 172 12.94 12.85 -16.35
C SER A 172 14.29 13.22 -15.72
N GLY A 173 14.56 12.78 -14.50
CA GLY A 173 15.81 13.08 -13.80
C GLY A 173 15.81 14.43 -13.08
N PHE A 174 14.80 15.29 -13.27
CA PHE A 174 14.80 16.63 -12.68
C PHE A 174 14.77 16.58 -11.15
N LEU A 175 13.83 15.81 -10.59
CA LEU A 175 13.70 15.70 -9.15
C LEU A 175 14.86 14.90 -8.55
N GLU A 176 15.37 13.91 -9.28
CA GLU A 176 16.56 13.14 -8.92
C GLU A 176 17.80 14.02 -8.77
N GLU A 177 18.04 14.92 -9.74
CA GLU A 177 19.17 15.86 -9.67
C GLU A 177 18.98 16.95 -8.63
N LEU A 178 17.75 17.46 -8.48
CA LEU A 178 17.43 18.40 -7.41
C LEU A 178 17.72 17.78 -6.04
N ALA A 179 17.27 16.55 -5.82
CA ALA A 179 17.47 15.83 -4.57
C ALA A 179 18.96 15.50 -4.33
N ALA A 180 19.68 15.04 -5.35
CA ALA A 180 21.11 14.77 -5.26
C ALA A 180 21.92 16.04 -4.96
N LYS A 181 21.51 17.19 -5.51
CA LYS A 181 22.15 18.48 -5.22
C LYS A 181 21.92 18.91 -3.78
N GLN A 182 20.68 18.87 -3.30
CA GLN A 182 20.36 19.20 -1.89
C GLN A 182 21.13 18.29 -0.92
N GLU A 183 21.27 17.01 -1.24
CA GLU A 183 22.09 16.10 -0.44
C GLU A 183 23.58 16.47 -0.46
N ALA A 184 24.14 16.75 -1.64
CA ALA A 184 25.55 17.15 -1.78
C ALA A 184 25.86 18.46 -1.01
N ASP A 185 24.90 19.37 -0.96
CA ASP A 185 24.98 20.63 -0.20
C ASP A 185 24.69 20.43 1.31
N GLY A 186 24.39 19.21 1.76
CA GLY A 186 24.07 18.90 3.16
C GLY A 186 22.69 19.39 3.62
N ASN A 187 21.81 19.79 2.70
CA ASN A 187 20.52 20.41 2.98
C ASN A 187 19.34 19.42 2.87
N MET A 188 19.42 18.30 3.57
CA MET A 188 18.33 17.30 3.61
C MET A 188 17.03 17.84 4.23
N GLU A 189 17.14 18.81 5.15
CA GLU A 189 15.97 19.48 5.74
C GLU A 189 15.23 20.33 4.69
N GLY A 190 15.95 21.13 3.90
CA GLY A 190 15.34 21.89 2.80
C GLY A 190 14.73 20.98 1.73
N LEU A 191 15.36 19.83 1.44
CA LEU A 191 14.74 18.82 0.58
C LEU A 191 13.42 18.32 1.17
N ARG A 192 13.40 17.97 2.46
CA ARG A 192 12.18 17.53 3.17
C ARG A 192 11.09 18.59 3.10
N ASP A 193 11.40 19.85 3.38
CA ASP A 193 10.42 20.94 3.38
C ASP A 193 9.80 21.19 1.99
N LEU A 194 10.55 20.85 0.92
CA LEU A 194 10.09 20.89 -0.45
C LEU A 194 9.21 19.68 -0.84
N VAL A 195 9.59 18.45 -0.44
CA VAL A 195 8.86 17.23 -0.86
C VAL A 195 7.72 16.82 0.06
N LEU A 196 7.75 17.20 1.34
CA LEU A 196 6.75 16.79 2.33
C LEU A 196 5.36 17.37 2.02
N PRO A 197 5.19 18.66 1.66
CA PRO A 197 3.88 19.18 1.23
C PRO A 197 3.33 18.43 0.03
N VAL A 198 4.19 18.08 -0.94
CA VAL A 198 3.83 17.29 -2.13
C VAL A 198 3.33 15.90 -1.71
N ALA A 199 4.06 15.19 -0.85
CA ALA A 199 3.68 13.87 -0.37
C ALA A 199 2.34 13.88 0.40
N LYS A 200 2.11 14.88 1.27
CA LYS A 200 0.86 15.04 2.04
C LYS A 200 -0.33 15.30 1.13
N GLU A 201 -0.15 16.08 0.07
CA GLU A 201 -1.22 16.38 -0.89
C GLU A 201 -1.52 15.19 -1.82
N VAL A 202 -0.50 14.42 -2.22
CA VAL A 202 -0.68 13.12 -2.89
C VAL A 202 -1.48 12.16 -2.00
N ALA A 203 -1.10 12.06 -0.72
CA ALA A 203 -1.77 11.22 0.26
C ALA A 203 -3.24 11.62 0.46
N ARG A 204 -3.52 12.93 0.55
CA ARG A 204 -4.88 13.47 0.60
C ARG A 204 -5.72 13.05 -0.62
N THR A 205 -5.11 13.09 -1.81
CA THR A 205 -5.78 12.70 -3.06
C THR A 205 -6.05 11.19 -3.10
N CYS A 206 -5.11 10.35 -2.64
CA CYS A 206 -5.34 8.92 -2.50
C CYS A 206 -6.54 8.64 -1.58
N LYS A 207 -6.60 9.26 -0.39
CA LYS A 207 -7.68 9.04 0.57
C LYS A 207 -9.07 9.43 0.03
N ALA A 208 -9.13 10.40 -0.87
CA ALA A 208 -10.37 10.85 -1.47
C ALA A 208 -10.88 9.93 -2.59
N ALA A 209 -10.04 9.01 -3.10
CA ALA A 209 -10.39 8.11 -4.19
C ALA A 209 -10.91 6.76 -3.67
N SER A 210 -11.98 6.25 -4.28
CA SER A 210 -12.38 4.85 -4.14
C SER A 210 -11.68 3.99 -5.20
N ALA A 211 -11.93 2.67 -5.21
CA ALA A 211 -11.48 1.78 -6.28
C ALA A 211 -12.09 2.09 -7.66
N LEU A 212 -13.06 3.01 -7.76
CA LEU A 212 -13.62 3.49 -9.03
C LEU A 212 -13.13 4.89 -9.40
N GLY A 213 -12.34 5.53 -8.53
CA GLY A 213 -11.84 6.89 -8.71
C GLY A 213 -10.45 6.96 -9.35
N ASP A 214 -9.88 8.16 -9.38
CA ASP A 214 -8.52 8.40 -9.90
C ASP A 214 -7.46 8.14 -8.81
N TYR A 215 -7.33 6.89 -8.39
CA TYR A 215 -6.29 6.45 -7.44
C TYR A 215 -4.93 6.21 -8.12
N ALA A 216 -4.94 5.92 -9.43
CA ALA A 216 -3.76 5.41 -10.13
C ALA A 216 -2.65 6.46 -10.23
N ALA A 217 -2.99 7.67 -10.66
CA ALA A 217 -1.99 8.72 -10.83
C ALA A 217 -1.41 9.20 -9.48
N PRO A 218 -2.19 9.41 -8.39
CA PRO A 218 -1.65 9.71 -7.08
C PRO A 218 -0.74 8.62 -6.51
N LEU A 219 -1.10 7.34 -6.65
CA LEU A 219 -0.24 6.25 -6.20
C LEU A 219 1.06 6.18 -7.02
N ALA A 220 0.98 6.35 -8.34
CA ALA A 220 2.16 6.43 -9.19
C ALA A 220 3.08 7.61 -8.84
N ALA A 221 2.50 8.76 -8.46
CA ALA A 221 3.23 9.93 -7.99
C ALA A 221 3.96 9.63 -6.67
N MET A 222 3.28 9.01 -5.69
CA MET A 222 3.92 8.58 -4.44
C MET A 222 5.06 7.58 -4.71
N ARG A 223 4.84 6.60 -5.59
CA ARG A 223 5.86 5.64 -6.03
C ARG A 223 7.07 6.34 -6.64
N HIS A 224 6.86 7.38 -7.45
CA HIS A 224 7.94 8.15 -8.04
C HIS A 224 8.76 8.87 -6.97
N LEU A 225 8.11 9.53 -6.01
CA LEU A 225 8.78 10.22 -4.89
C LEU A 225 9.65 9.27 -4.07
N VAL A 226 9.09 8.15 -3.61
CA VAL A 226 9.84 7.19 -2.77
C VAL A 226 10.86 6.36 -3.57
N GLY A 227 10.77 6.37 -4.90
CA GLY A 227 11.76 5.74 -5.78
C GLY A 227 13.08 6.50 -5.86
N ILE A 228 13.11 7.76 -5.41
CA ILE A 228 14.30 8.62 -5.39
C ILE A 228 14.90 8.55 -3.98
N ASP A 229 16.09 7.95 -3.83
CA ASP A 229 16.65 7.62 -2.51
C ASP A 229 16.76 8.81 -1.53
N PRO A 230 17.32 9.99 -1.92
CA PRO A 230 17.38 11.12 -0.99
C PRO A 230 15.99 11.66 -0.63
N VAL A 231 15.03 11.62 -1.56
CA VAL A 231 13.63 12.01 -1.29
C VAL A 231 12.99 11.03 -0.31
N ALA A 232 13.17 9.72 -0.51
CA ALA A 232 12.65 8.70 0.40
C ALA A 232 13.22 8.87 1.81
N ARG A 233 14.53 9.09 1.95
CA ARG A 233 15.19 9.37 3.24
C ARG A 233 14.66 10.64 3.90
N ALA A 234 14.49 11.72 3.13
CA ALA A 234 13.91 12.96 3.62
C ALA A 234 12.47 12.74 4.15
N LEU A 235 11.63 12.03 3.39
CA LEU A 235 10.23 11.79 3.74
C LEU A 235 10.03 10.89 4.97
N VAL A 236 10.81 9.80 5.12
CA VAL A 236 10.70 8.92 6.30
C VAL A 236 11.25 9.56 7.58
N SER A 237 12.08 10.60 7.44
CA SER A 237 12.59 11.38 8.57
C SER A 237 11.60 12.44 9.09
N ALA A 238 10.49 12.68 8.38
CA ALA A 238 9.47 13.64 8.77
C ALA A 238 8.70 13.16 10.01
N GLN A 239 8.18 14.10 10.80
CA GLN A 239 7.33 13.76 11.94
C GLN A 239 6.01 13.11 11.49
N GLU A 240 5.51 13.50 10.31
CA GLU A 240 4.32 12.93 9.67
C GLU A 240 4.60 11.60 8.97
N TRP A 241 5.63 10.85 9.38
CA TRP A 241 5.89 9.50 8.89
C TRP A 241 5.02 8.45 9.62
N LEU A 242 5.17 8.40 10.95
CA LEU A 242 4.47 7.48 11.83
C LEU A 242 4.15 8.20 13.15
N PRO A 243 2.86 8.43 13.48
CA PRO A 243 2.50 9.02 14.76
C PRO A 243 2.83 8.05 15.90
N THR A 244 3.03 8.58 17.10
CA THR A 244 3.21 7.73 18.29
C THR A 244 1.89 7.03 18.62
N MET A 245 1.75 5.78 18.17
CA MET A 245 0.51 4.98 18.30
C MET A 245 0.23 4.51 19.75
N LYS A 246 1.17 4.71 20.69
CA LYS A 246 1.02 4.39 22.10
C LYS A 246 0.64 5.65 22.88
N GLY A 247 -0.66 5.98 22.97
CA GLY A 247 -1.11 7.17 23.70
C GLY A 247 -2.50 7.66 23.32
N ALA A 248 -2.64 8.98 23.14
CA ALA A 248 -3.91 9.64 22.84
C ALA A 248 -4.42 9.40 21.40
N LEU A 249 -3.52 9.01 20.50
CA LEU A 249 -3.85 8.73 19.10
C LEU A 249 -4.33 7.29 18.95
N ALA A 250 -5.30 7.10 18.07
CA ALA A 250 -5.92 5.82 17.77
C ALA A 250 -5.44 5.27 16.42
N GLY A 251 -5.70 3.99 16.16
CA GLY A 251 -5.38 3.33 14.90
C GLY A 251 -5.89 4.06 13.67
N ARG A 252 -7.03 4.75 13.79
CA ARG A 252 -7.63 5.58 12.72
C ARG A 252 -6.77 6.76 12.29
N ASP A 253 -5.95 7.31 13.19
CA ASP A 253 -5.16 8.52 12.94
C ASP A 253 -4.05 8.30 11.90
N ILE A 254 -3.66 7.04 11.64
CA ILE A 254 -2.71 6.70 10.58
C ILE A 254 -3.21 7.11 9.19
N GLU A 255 -4.51 7.29 9.01
CA GLU A 255 -5.11 7.70 7.74
C GLU A 255 -5.15 9.22 7.58
N SER A 256 -4.61 9.99 8.52
CA SER A 256 -4.58 11.44 8.43
C SER A 256 -3.28 11.90 7.74
N PRO A 257 -3.34 12.57 6.56
CA PRO A 257 -2.15 13.05 5.87
C PRO A 257 -1.24 13.97 6.71
N GLY A 258 -1.80 14.62 7.73
CA GLY A 258 -1.05 15.46 8.67
C GLY A 258 -0.33 14.69 9.79
N LEU A 259 -0.55 13.38 9.94
CA LEU A 259 0.05 12.54 10.97
C LEU A 259 0.87 11.39 10.36
N SER A 260 0.42 10.86 9.22
CA SER A 260 1.10 9.85 8.42
C SER A 260 0.83 10.15 6.95
N TRP A 261 1.86 10.50 6.18
CA TRP A 261 1.69 10.73 4.75
C TRP A 261 1.56 9.41 3.97
N LEU A 262 2.02 8.27 4.50
CA LEU A 262 1.91 6.98 3.80
C LEU A 262 0.57 6.27 4.03
N GLY A 263 0.00 6.35 5.23
CA GLY A 263 -1.24 5.64 5.57
C GLY A 263 -2.44 5.96 4.67
N PRO A 264 -2.70 7.24 4.32
CA PRO A 264 -3.78 7.61 3.38
C PRO A 264 -3.64 6.97 1.99
N CYS A 265 -2.43 6.61 1.56
CA CYS A 265 -2.22 5.90 0.29
C CYS A 265 -2.83 4.48 0.30
N PHE A 266 -2.99 3.87 1.47
CA PHE A 266 -3.61 2.55 1.61
C PHE A 266 -5.15 2.61 1.65
N CYS A 267 -5.78 3.78 1.71
CA CYS A 267 -7.24 3.90 1.83
C CYS A 267 -8.06 3.54 0.57
N PRO A 268 -7.61 3.75 -0.69
CA PRO A 268 -8.39 3.40 -1.88
C PRO A 268 -8.85 1.94 -1.86
N SER A 269 -10.16 1.70 -1.94
CA SER A 269 -10.74 0.36 -1.77
C SER A 269 -12.07 0.21 -2.48
N GLY A 270 -12.46 -1.05 -2.73
CA GLY A 270 -13.80 -1.44 -3.16
C GLY A 270 -14.80 -1.58 -2.01
N ILE A 271 -14.41 -1.25 -0.78
CA ILE A 271 -15.27 -1.18 0.39
C ILE A 271 -15.33 0.29 0.84
N ASP A 272 -16.53 0.86 0.85
CA ASP A 272 -16.74 2.24 1.29
C ASP A 272 -16.50 2.40 2.81
N ASP A 273 -15.93 3.53 3.21
CA ASP A 273 -15.73 3.91 4.61
C ASP A 273 -16.91 4.73 5.13
N ASP A 274 -17.39 4.41 6.34
CA ASP A 274 -18.48 5.14 6.99
C ASP A 274 -18.10 6.58 7.40
N LEU A 275 -16.81 6.85 7.62
CA LEU A 275 -16.31 8.12 8.12
C LEU A 275 -15.74 9.02 7.01
N VAL A 276 -15.31 8.42 5.90
CA VAL A 276 -14.64 9.12 4.81
C VAL A 276 -15.39 8.83 3.51
N GLN A 277 -15.96 9.87 2.91
CA GLN A 277 -16.69 9.75 1.65
C GLN A 277 -15.74 9.81 0.45
N ALA A 278 -15.05 8.69 0.20
CA ALA A 278 -14.28 8.51 -1.03
C ALA A 278 -15.23 8.57 -2.26
N ARG A 279 -14.72 9.05 -3.39
CA ARG A 279 -15.49 9.22 -4.62
C ARG A 279 -14.85 8.48 -5.80
N PRO A 280 -15.66 7.91 -6.71
CA PRO A 280 -17.10 7.68 -6.62
C PRO A 280 -17.48 6.70 -5.48
N ASN A 281 -18.68 6.82 -4.91
CA ASN A 281 -19.15 5.89 -3.88
C ASN A 281 -19.39 4.49 -4.48
N VAL A 282 -18.80 3.44 -3.91
CA VAL A 282 -18.82 2.10 -4.50
C VAL A 282 -20.21 1.48 -4.40
N ALA A 283 -20.87 1.56 -3.24
CA ALA A 283 -22.21 1.05 -3.05
C ALA A 283 -23.21 1.64 -4.06
N GLU A 284 -23.18 2.96 -4.25
CA GLU A 284 -24.04 3.70 -5.18
C GLU A 284 -23.78 3.33 -6.65
N GLN A 285 -22.53 3.11 -7.03
CA GLN A 285 -22.17 2.83 -8.43
C GLN A 285 -22.33 1.35 -8.80
N CYS A 286 -22.04 0.46 -7.85
CA CYS A 286 -21.92 -0.98 -8.12
C CYS A 286 -23.06 -1.81 -7.55
N PHE A 287 -23.77 -1.38 -6.51
CA PHE A 287 -24.65 -2.26 -5.72
C PHE A 287 -26.01 -1.67 -5.35
N VAL A 288 -26.42 -0.56 -5.99
CA VAL A 288 -27.79 -0.06 -5.89
C VAL A 288 -28.77 -1.11 -6.38
N ASP A 289 -29.81 -1.33 -5.57
CA ASP A 289 -30.90 -2.29 -5.81
C ASP A 289 -30.38 -3.67 -6.27
N ALA A 290 -29.29 -4.15 -5.65
CA ALA A 290 -28.60 -5.37 -6.05
C ALA A 290 -29.54 -6.59 -6.20
N GLU A 291 -30.59 -6.67 -5.39
CA GLU A 291 -31.57 -7.77 -5.43
C GLU A 291 -32.41 -7.82 -6.71
N ALA A 292 -32.63 -6.67 -7.36
CA ALA A 292 -33.35 -6.57 -8.62
C ALA A 292 -32.43 -6.81 -9.83
N ARG A 293 -31.11 -6.88 -9.61
CA ARG A 293 -30.12 -7.05 -10.67
C ARG A 293 -29.88 -8.52 -11.00
N ARG A 294 -29.46 -8.77 -12.24
CA ARG A 294 -29.07 -10.12 -12.66
C ARG A 294 -27.78 -10.51 -11.94
N PRO A 295 -27.64 -11.76 -11.48
CA PRO A 295 -26.43 -12.23 -10.81
C PRO A 295 -25.13 -11.99 -11.61
N GLY A 296 -25.20 -12.09 -12.94
CA GLY A 296 -24.05 -11.83 -13.81
C GLY A 296 -23.56 -10.37 -13.78
N ASP A 297 -24.48 -9.40 -13.64
CA ASP A 297 -24.13 -7.99 -13.60
C ASP A 297 -23.45 -7.63 -12.27
N LEU A 298 -23.91 -8.21 -11.16
CA LEU A 298 -23.28 -8.07 -9.84
C LEU A 298 -21.87 -8.68 -9.83
N GLN A 299 -21.72 -9.88 -10.40
CA GLN A 299 -20.41 -10.51 -10.55
C GLN A 299 -19.46 -9.67 -11.40
N GLN A 300 -19.95 -9.02 -12.46
CA GLN A 300 -19.12 -8.13 -13.26
C GLN A 300 -18.67 -6.90 -12.47
N SER A 301 -19.56 -6.27 -11.69
CA SER A 301 -19.21 -5.18 -10.78
C SER A 301 -18.13 -5.61 -9.78
N MET A 302 -18.27 -6.78 -9.16
CA MET A 302 -17.27 -7.34 -8.25
C MET A 302 -15.92 -7.57 -8.95
N ARG A 303 -15.91 -8.12 -10.17
CA ARG A 303 -14.67 -8.31 -10.95
C ARG A 303 -13.96 -6.99 -11.26
N THR A 304 -14.71 -5.94 -11.59
CA THR A 304 -14.14 -4.61 -11.80
C THR A 304 -13.45 -4.09 -10.53
N LEU A 305 -14.10 -4.23 -9.36
CA LEU A 305 -13.51 -3.84 -8.08
C LEU A 305 -12.26 -4.67 -7.74
N GLN A 306 -12.28 -5.97 -8.03
CA GLN A 306 -11.12 -6.86 -7.84
C GLN A 306 -9.93 -6.42 -8.72
N MET A 307 -10.18 -6.13 -9.99
CA MET A 307 -9.13 -5.64 -10.90
C MET A 307 -8.52 -4.32 -10.41
N ALA A 308 -9.36 -3.38 -9.97
CA ALA A 308 -8.90 -2.13 -9.39
C ALA A 308 -8.11 -2.35 -8.09
N GLY A 309 -8.60 -3.22 -7.20
CA GLY A 309 -7.90 -3.61 -5.98
C GLY A 309 -6.50 -4.17 -6.25
N ARG A 310 -6.35 -5.02 -7.26
CA ARG A 310 -5.03 -5.56 -7.66
C ARG A 310 -4.10 -4.47 -8.17
N GLN A 311 -4.60 -3.52 -8.95
CA GLN A 311 -3.80 -2.38 -9.42
C GLN A 311 -3.34 -1.50 -8.25
N ILE A 312 -4.25 -1.18 -7.31
CA ILE A 312 -3.95 -0.43 -6.08
C ILE A 312 -2.85 -1.14 -5.29
N THR A 313 -3.05 -2.43 -4.98
CA THR A 313 -2.08 -3.24 -4.25
C THR A 313 -0.73 -3.30 -4.94
N ASN A 314 -0.67 -3.41 -6.28
CA ASN A 314 0.59 -3.46 -7.00
C ASN A 314 1.39 -2.16 -6.86
N GLU A 315 0.75 -1.00 -6.98
CA GLU A 315 1.41 0.28 -6.75
C GLU A 315 1.88 0.42 -5.29
N LEU A 316 1.04 0.04 -4.32
CA LEU A 316 1.42 0.04 -2.89
C LEU A 316 2.58 -0.91 -2.59
N HIS A 317 2.60 -2.08 -3.22
CA HIS A 317 3.71 -3.02 -3.09
C HIS A 317 5.01 -2.42 -3.65
N PHE A 318 4.97 -1.70 -4.77
CA PHE A 318 6.15 -1.00 -5.29
C PHE A 318 6.63 0.12 -4.35
N ILE A 319 5.70 0.89 -3.77
CA ILE A 319 6.01 1.94 -2.78
C ILE A 319 6.72 1.31 -1.57
N VAL A 320 6.12 0.30 -0.94
CA VAL A 320 6.69 -0.37 0.24
C VAL A 320 8.02 -1.03 -0.10
N LYS A 321 8.15 -1.68 -1.26
CA LYS A 321 9.40 -2.30 -1.69
C LYS A 321 10.52 -1.27 -1.92
N GLY A 322 10.20 -0.09 -2.46
CA GLY A 322 11.14 1.02 -2.59
C GLY A 322 11.65 1.49 -1.23
N LEU A 323 10.76 1.58 -0.25
CA LEU A 323 11.08 1.97 1.13
C LEU A 323 11.75 0.85 1.97
N LEU A 324 11.79 -0.38 1.47
CA LEU A 324 12.62 -1.47 2.01
C LEU A 324 14.08 -1.42 1.46
N GLY A 325 14.45 -0.33 0.79
CA GLY A 325 15.77 -0.05 0.23
C GLY A 325 16.84 0.40 1.24
N LYS A 326 18.02 0.79 0.73
CA LYS A 326 19.19 1.13 1.55
C LYS A 326 19.03 2.52 2.17
N GLY A 327 18.64 2.58 3.45
CA GLY A 327 18.53 3.84 4.22
C GLY A 327 17.13 4.12 4.77
N THR A 328 16.11 3.38 4.32
CA THR A 328 14.70 3.57 4.73
C THR A 328 14.06 2.31 5.31
N ARG A 329 14.73 1.15 5.19
CA ARG A 329 14.21 -0.16 5.61
C ARG A 329 13.69 -0.19 7.04
N ASP A 330 14.47 0.28 8.00
CA ASP A 330 14.10 0.21 9.42
C ASP A 330 12.90 1.13 9.72
N ALA A 331 12.83 2.29 9.06
CA ALA A 331 11.68 3.18 9.14
C ALA A 331 10.41 2.54 8.55
N MET A 332 10.53 1.81 7.42
CA MET A 332 9.42 1.08 6.80
C MET A 332 8.95 -0.11 7.64
N VAL A 333 9.88 -0.90 8.18
CA VAL A 333 9.54 -1.99 9.11
C VAL A 333 8.88 -1.44 10.37
N GLY A 334 9.42 -0.36 10.93
CA GLY A 334 8.84 0.33 12.08
C GLY A 334 7.45 0.89 11.79
N TRP A 335 7.22 1.41 10.58
CA TRP A 335 5.89 1.86 10.14
C TRP A 335 4.90 0.71 10.07
N LEU A 336 5.25 -0.41 9.41
CA LEU A 336 4.39 -1.59 9.32
C LEU A 336 4.01 -2.12 10.71
N ALA A 337 5.00 -2.26 11.60
CA ALA A 337 4.77 -2.69 12.97
C ALA A 337 3.90 -1.69 13.76
N GLY A 338 4.16 -0.38 13.62
CA GLY A 338 3.41 0.69 14.27
C GLY A 338 1.94 0.71 13.85
N VAL A 339 1.64 0.50 12.56
CA VAL A 339 0.25 0.38 12.07
C VAL A 339 -0.45 -0.80 12.73
N LEU A 340 0.20 -1.95 12.87
CA LEU A 340 -0.37 -3.14 13.51
C LEU A 340 -0.62 -2.93 15.01
N GLU A 341 0.37 -2.41 15.74
CA GLU A 341 0.27 -2.11 17.18
C GLU A 341 -0.85 -1.10 17.47
N GLY A 342 -0.96 -0.05 16.64
CA GLY A 342 -1.97 0.99 16.81
C GLY A 342 -3.41 0.54 16.51
N ASN A 343 -3.60 -0.63 15.90
CA ASN A 343 -4.89 -1.10 15.40
C ASN A 343 -5.43 -2.34 16.12
N GLY A 344 -5.00 -2.60 17.36
CA GLY A 344 -5.56 -3.66 18.21
C GLY A 344 -7.07 -3.56 18.43
N GLU A 345 -7.67 -2.37 18.29
CA GLU A 345 -9.13 -2.15 18.32
C GLU A 345 -9.88 -3.03 17.30
N ARG A 346 -9.28 -3.32 16.13
CA ARG A 346 -9.88 -4.18 15.10
C ARG A 346 -10.10 -5.60 15.60
N GLY A 347 -9.24 -6.09 16.50
CA GLY A 347 -9.32 -7.46 17.05
C GLY A 347 -10.34 -7.64 18.17
N LYS A 348 -11.04 -6.58 18.60
CA LYS A 348 -12.08 -6.70 19.64
C LYS A 348 -13.34 -7.34 19.08
N MET A 349 -14.14 -7.97 19.96
CA MET A 349 -15.43 -8.57 19.59
C MET A 349 -16.41 -7.55 18.98
N ARG A 350 -16.31 -6.28 19.38
CA ARG A 350 -17.07 -5.16 18.81
C ARG A 350 -16.10 -3.99 18.55
N PRO A 351 -15.44 -3.96 17.38
CA PRO A 351 -14.49 -2.90 17.06
C PRO A 351 -15.18 -1.54 16.97
N ASP A 352 -14.58 -0.51 17.57
CA ASP A 352 -14.93 0.88 17.27
C ASP A 352 -14.11 1.38 16.08
N TYR A 353 -14.69 1.34 14.87
CA TYR A 353 -14.03 1.82 13.65
C TYR A 353 -13.80 3.34 13.61
N LYS A 354 -14.24 4.11 14.62
CA LYS A 354 -13.76 5.50 14.80
C LYS A 354 -12.35 5.55 15.37
N LYS A 355 -11.92 4.49 16.06
CA LYS A 355 -10.60 4.35 16.67
C LYS A 355 -9.69 3.38 15.93
N ALA A 356 -10.24 2.60 15.00
CA ALA A 356 -9.50 1.68 14.17
C ALA A 356 -9.43 2.18 12.73
N ALA A 357 -8.33 1.91 12.03
CA ALA A 357 -8.21 2.17 10.60
C ALA A 357 -9.29 1.43 9.81
N SER A 358 -9.55 1.90 8.60
CA SER A 358 -10.56 1.41 7.66
C SER A 358 -10.33 -0.04 7.23
N HIS A 359 -11.37 -0.66 6.68
CA HIS A 359 -11.23 -1.93 5.96
C HIS A 359 -10.36 -1.78 4.72
N GLY A 360 -10.45 -0.66 3.99
CA GLY A 360 -9.62 -0.41 2.80
C GLY A 360 -8.13 -0.47 3.11
N LEU A 361 -7.70 0.24 4.17
CA LEU A 361 -6.30 0.22 4.59
C LEU A 361 -5.81 -1.18 4.92
N PHE A 362 -6.55 -1.93 5.73
CA PHE A 362 -6.13 -3.26 6.17
C PHE A 362 -6.14 -4.30 5.05
N ILE A 363 -7.11 -4.27 4.14
CA ILE A 363 -7.14 -5.19 2.99
C ILE A 363 -5.98 -4.94 2.03
N ASN A 364 -5.60 -3.68 1.82
CA ASN A 364 -4.43 -3.34 1.02
C ASN A 364 -3.12 -3.71 1.75
N LEU A 365 -3.05 -3.51 3.07
CA LEU A 365 -1.91 -3.91 3.91
C LEU A 365 -1.70 -5.42 3.86
N ASP A 366 -2.77 -6.21 4.01
CA ASP A 366 -2.76 -7.67 3.94
C ASP A 366 -2.15 -8.15 2.62
N GLN A 367 -2.65 -7.63 1.49
CA GLN A 367 -2.16 -8.03 0.18
C GLN A 367 -0.70 -7.62 -0.06
N VAL A 368 -0.29 -6.43 0.39
CA VAL A 368 1.12 -6.01 0.28
C VAL A 368 2.05 -6.91 1.09
N LEU A 369 1.67 -7.23 2.32
CA LEU A 369 2.43 -8.12 3.20
C LEU A 369 2.48 -9.56 2.67
N LEU A 370 1.38 -10.07 2.08
CA LEU A 370 1.37 -11.36 1.38
C LEU A 370 2.33 -11.37 0.17
N LYS A 371 2.34 -10.31 -0.65
CA LYS A 371 3.30 -10.18 -1.77
C LYS A 371 4.75 -10.16 -1.30
N LEU A 372 5.05 -9.52 -0.16
CA LEU A 372 6.37 -9.58 0.46
C LEU A 372 6.73 -10.99 0.96
N CYS A 373 5.73 -11.79 1.34
CA CYS A 373 5.93 -13.19 1.74
C CYS A 373 6.17 -14.13 0.56
N GLY A 374 5.74 -13.76 -0.66
CA GLY A 374 5.81 -14.59 -1.87
C GLY A 374 7.09 -15.42 -2.04
N PRO A 375 8.31 -14.85 -1.86
CA PRO A 375 9.57 -15.59 -1.99
C PRO A 375 9.77 -16.76 -1.01
N PHE A 376 8.96 -16.88 0.04
CA PHE A 376 9.10 -17.90 1.08
C PHE A 376 7.77 -18.57 1.50
N LEU A 377 6.68 -18.37 0.75
CA LEU A 377 5.37 -18.96 1.06
C LEU A 377 5.31 -20.49 0.96
N ASP A 378 6.17 -21.11 0.15
CA ASP A 378 6.19 -22.56 -0.01
C ASP A 378 6.84 -23.25 1.20
N PRO A 379 6.09 -24.07 1.98
CA PRO A 379 6.64 -24.78 3.13
C PRO A 379 7.76 -25.77 2.76
N ALA A 380 7.83 -26.23 1.51
CA ALA A 380 8.91 -27.09 1.04
C ALA A 380 10.24 -26.33 0.87
N SER A 381 10.21 -24.98 0.84
CA SER A 381 11.40 -24.17 0.69
C SER A 381 12.22 -24.11 1.99
N PRO A 382 13.52 -24.44 1.97
CA PRO A 382 14.36 -24.41 3.17
C PRO A 382 14.64 -22.98 3.67
N ASN A 383 14.38 -21.96 2.85
CA ASN A 383 14.72 -20.56 3.15
C ASN A 383 13.94 -20.01 4.34
N PHE A 384 12.68 -20.39 4.50
CA PHE A 384 11.85 -19.94 5.62
C PHE A 384 12.37 -20.49 6.95
N TRP A 385 12.54 -21.82 7.01
CA TRP A 385 12.89 -22.54 8.24
C TRP A 385 14.24 -22.12 8.86
N LYS A 386 15.22 -21.75 8.03
CA LYS A 386 16.54 -21.27 8.49
C LYS A 386 16.50 -19.88 9.13
N ARG A 387 15.45 -19.10 8.86
CA ARG A 387 15.37 -17.67 9.22
C ARG A 387 14.26 -17.37 10.21
N MET A 388 13.34 -18.30 10.40
CA MET A 388 12.25 -18.16 11.34
C MET A 388 12.73 -18.41 12.77
N ASP A 389 12.34 -17.55 13.70
CA ASP A 389 12.72 -17.64 15.11
C ASP A 389 11.49 -17.42 16.00
N VAL A 390 11.07 -18.47 16.70
CA VAL A 390 9.89 -18.44 17.58
C VAL A 390 10.05 -17.46 18.76
N ARG A 391 11.30 -17.14 19.14
CA ARG A 391 11.60 -16.18 20.22
C ARG A 391 11.10 -14.78 19.91
N PHE A 392 10.83 -14.46 18.63
CA PHE A 392 10.21 -13.20 18.23
C PHE A 392 8.90 -12.94 18.99
N PHE A 393 8.06 -13.96 19.22
CA PHE A 393 6.81 -13.81 19.96
C PHE A 393 7.00 -13.50 21.45
N ALA A 394 8.20 -13.78 22.00
CA ALA A 394 8.54 -13.50 23.39
C ALA A 394 9.23 -12.14 23.56
N HIS A 395 10.21 -11.85 22.70
CA HIS A 395 11.16 -10.76 22.91
C HIS A 395 11.56 -10.11 21.60
N ASN A 396 10.88 -9.03 21.22
CA ASN A 396 11.15 -8.24 20.02
C ASN A 396 10.74 -6.76 20.26
N PRO A 397 11.29 -5.79 19.50
CA PRO A 397 10.96 -4.37 19.68
C PRO A 397 9.75 -3.89 18.86
N LEU A 398 9.21 -4.71 17.95
CA LEU A 398 8.26 -4.30 16.92
C LEU A 398 6.79 -4.50 17.35
N LEU A 399 6.46 -5.67 17.88
CA LEU A 399 5.09 -6.10 18.18
C LEU A 399 5.00 -6.64 19.61
N ASP A 400 3.93 -6.28 20.33
CA ASP A 400 3.67 -6.79 21.68
C ASP A 400 2.55 -7.84 21.68
N PHE A 401 2.91 -9.05 22.09
CA PHE A 401 1.97 -10.17 22.23
C PHE A 401 1.58 -10.44 23.68
N LYS A 402 1.91 -9.55 24.63
CA LYS A 402 1.69 -9.80 26.06
C LYS A 402 0.24 -10.13 26.39
N GLU A 403 -0.69 -9.30 25.92
CA GLU A 403 -2.11 -9.37 26.25
C GLU A 403 -2.88 -10.40 25.40
N ASP A 404 -2.25 -11.00 24.39
CA ASP A 404 -2.88 -12.06 23.59
C ASP A 404 -3.10 -13.33 24.43
N THR A 405 -4.27 -13.96 24.30
CA THR A 405 -4.48 -15.28 24.89
C THR A 405 -3.53 -16.30 24.26
N LYS A 406 -2.96 -17.20 25.07
CA LYS A 406 -1.95 -18.17 24.64
C LYS A 406 -2.56 -19.54 24.32
N VAL A 407 -2.07 -20.21 23.28
CA VAL A 407 -2.57 -21.52 22.81
C VAL A 407 -2.65 -22.56 23.94
N GLY A 408 -1.64 -22.58 24.82
CA GLY A 408 -1.48 -23.58 25.87
C GLY A 408 -2.30 -23.38 27.16
N GLN A 409 -2.97 -22.24 27.33
CA GLN A 409 -3.36 -21.73 28.66
C GLN A 409 -2.17 -21.73 29.65
N LEU A 410 -0.97 -21.31 29.21
CA LEU A 410 0.07 -20.91 30.13
C LEU A 410 -0.50 -19.85 31.07
N THR A 411 -0.18 -19.93 32.36
CA THR A 411 -0.47 -18.80 33.23
C THR A 411 0.34 -17.58 32.75
N THR A 412 -0.14 -16.37 33.04
CA THR A 412 0.61 -15.15 32.73
C THR A 412 2.03 -15.21 33.31
N GLU A 413 2.19 -15.82 34.48
CA GLU A 413 3.50 -16.02 35.13
C GLU A 413 4.41 -16.95 34.33
N GLU A 414 3.91 -18.09 33.86
CA GLU A 414 4.71 -19.04 33.05
C GLU A 414 5.14 -18.44 31.72
N PHE A 415 4.26 -17.66 31.08
CA PHE A 415 4.59 -16.93 29.86
C PHE A 415 5.65 -15.86 30.11
N MET A 416 5.51 -15.06 31.18
CA MET A 416 6.49 -14.04 31.55
C MET A 416 7.86 -14.67 31.91
N ALA A 417 7.87 -15.80 32.59
CA ALA A 417 9.09 -16.55 32.88
C ALA A 417 9.78 -17.08 31.61
N TRP A 418 9.01 -17.52 30.61
CA TRP A 418 9.57 -17.86 29.30
C TRP A 418 10.18 -16.64 28.61
N ARG A 419 9.49 -15.48 28.61
CA ARG A 419 10.03 -14.23 28.05
C ARG A 419 11.34 -13.80 28.71
N GLU A 420 11.40 -13.85 30.04
CA GLU A 420 12.60 -13.48 30.80
C GLU A 420 13.77 -14.43 30.51
N ARG A 421 13.49 -15.73 30.39
CA ARG A 421 14.50 -16.73 30.00
C ARG A 421 15.04 -16.44 28.59
N VAL A 422 14.16 -16.14 27.64
CA VAL A 422 14.55 -15.78 26.27
C VAL A 422 15.42 -14.53 26.28
N ALA A 423 15.00 -13.47 26.96
CA ALA A 423 15.78 -12.23 27.07
C ALA A 423 17.17 -12.46 27.68
N SER A 424 17.23 -13.25 28.77
CA SER A 424 18.50 -13.59 29.43
C SER A 424 19.43 -14.42 28.54
N SER A 425 18.88 -15.36 27.76
CA SER A 425 19.66 -16.24 26.87
C SER A 425 20.31 -15.51 25.68
N THR A 426 19.77 -14.34 25.31
CA THR A 426 20.24 -13.55 24.16
C THR A 426 21.33 -12.55 24.54
N GLY A 427 21.95 -12.68 25.72
CA GLY A 427 23.01 -11.79 26.18
C GLY A 427 22.52 -10.45 26.74
N ALA A 428 21.23 -10.31 27.04
CA ALA A 428 20.68 -9.16 27.76
C ALA A 428 20.91 -9.22 29.28
N SER A 429 21.95 -9.94 29.74
CA SER A 429 22.39 -9.91 31.12
C SER A 429 23.23 -8.66 31.36
N SER A 430 22.60 -7.61 31.88
CA SER A 430 23.06 -6.88 33.07
C SER A 430 24.57 -6.67 33.27
N SER A 431 25.33 -6.30 32.23
CA SER A 431 26.71 -5.79 32.36
C SER A 431 26.82 -4.29 32.06
N GLY A 432 25.72 -3.55 32.18
CA GLY A 432 25.67 -2.09 32.19
C GLY A 432 24.53 -1.66 33.11
N GLY A 433 24.79 -0.71 34.01
CA GLY A 433 23.89 -0.34 35.11
C GLY A 433 22.42 -0.10 34.74
N ALA A 434 21.56 -0.22 35.75
CA ALA A 434 20.14 0.09 35.69
C ALA A 434 19.89 1.43 34.98
N GLY A 435 19.45 1.39 33.72
CA GLY A 435 19.17 2.59 32.92
C GLY A 435 19.36 2.48 31.40
N GLY A 436 19.98 1.40 30.90
CA GLY A 436 20.12 1.20 29.44
C GLY A 436 18.80 0.75 28.77
N PRO A 437 18.54 1.12 27.50
CA PRO A 437 17.40 0.62 26.74
C PRO A 437 17.49 -0.91 26.57
N PRO A 438 16.36 -1.63 26.53
CA PRO A 438 16.33 -3.07 26.35
C PRO A 438 17.03 -3.49 25.03
N THR A 439 17.88 -4.51 25.11
CA THR A 439 18.58 -5.09 23.96
C THR A 439 17.74 -6.23 23.37
N TYR A 440 17.61 -6.26 22.04
CA TYR A 440 16.83 -7.26 21.32
C TYR A 440 17.71 -8.06 20.35
N PRO A 441 17.38 -9.34 20.09
CA PRO A 441 18.02 -10.12 19.04
C PRO A 441 17.81 -9.48 17.67
N ASP A 442 18.80 -9.63 16.79
CA ASP A 442 18.65 -9.26 15.38
C ASP A 442 17.86 -10.36 14.64
N TYR A 443 16.56 -10.13 14.49
CA TYR A 443 15.68 -11.05 13.79
C TYR A 443 15.71 -10.80 12.29
N HIS A 444 15.91 -11.86 11.50
CA HIS A 444 15.89 -11.76 10.05
C HIS A 444 14.54 -11.24 9.53
N PHE A 445 14.55 -10.41 8.48
CA PHE A 445 13.33 -9.81 7.91
C PHE A 445 12.25 -10.81 7.51
N ILE A 446 12.60 -12.01 7.05
CA ILE A 446 11.62 -13.09 6.80
C ILE A 446 10.81 -13.43 8.06
N CYS A 447 11.46 -13.50 9.23
CA CYS A 447 10.76 -13.71 10.50
C CYS A 447 9.83 -12.53 10.82
N GLN A 448 10.36 -11.30 10.73
CA GLN A 448 9.59 -10.08 10.97
C GLN A 448 8.37 -9.99 10.02
N CYS A 449 8.59 -10.21 8.73
CA CYS A 449 7.57 -10.18 7.69
C CYS A 449 6.52 -11.25 7.91
N PHE A 450 6.90 -12.51 8.19
CA PHE A 450 5.95 -13.58 8.49
C PHE A 450 5.04 -13.23 9.67
N VAL A 451 5.61 -12.75 10.78
CA VAL A 451 4.82 -12.42 11.98
C VAL A 451 3.95 -11.18 11.75
N MET A 452 4.47 -10.14 11.09
CA MET A 452 3.68 -8.96 10.72
C MET A 452 2.52 -9.33 9.78
N THR A 453 2.75 -10.18 8.78
CA THR A 453 1.69 -10.67 7.88
C THR A 453 0.63 -11.45 8.64
N ALA A 454 1.02 -12.33 9.57
CA ALA A 454 0.06 -13.07 10.40
C ALA A 454 -0.82 -12.11 11.21
N LYS A 455 -0.22 -11.11 11.87
CA LYS A 455 -0.98 -10.11 12.65
C LYS A 455 -1.83 -9.20 11.77
N ALA A 456 -1.36 -8.84 10.57
CA ALA A 456 -2.12 -8.05 9.61
C ALA A 456 -3.39 -8.79 9.18
N LEU A 457 -3.25 -10.03 8.70
CA LEU A 457 -4.37 -10.87 8.28
C LEU A 457 -5.38 -11.09 9.40
N HIS A 458 -4.89 -11.31 10.62
CA HIS A 458 -5.71 -11.42 11.83
C HIS A 458 -6.58 -10.19 12.05
N LEU A 459 -6.04 -8.97 11.90
CA LEU A 459 -6.77 -7.71 12.08
C LEU A 459 -7.56 -7.28 10.82
N GLY A 460 -7.17 -7.79 9.66
CA GLY A 460 -7.67 -7.46 8.34
C GLY A 460 -8.71 -8.45 7.83
N VAL A 461 -8.32 -9.24 6.83
CA VAL A 461 -9.22 -10.11 6.06
C VAL A 461 -9.85 -11.22 6.89
N VAL A 462 -9.14 -11.82 7.86
CA VAL A 462 -9.71 -12.88 8.70
C VAL A 462 -10.77 -12.32 9.63
N ASN A 463 -10.49 -11.16 10.23
CA ASN A 463 -11.49 -10.44 10.99
C ASN A 463 -12.70 -10.05 10.14
N LEU A 464 -12.48 -9.61 8.90
CA LEU A 464 -13.55 -9.26 7.97
C LEU A 464 -14.43 -10.48 7.65
N MET A 465 -13.84 -11.65 7.38
CA MET A 465 -14.56 -12.90 7.15
C MET A 465 -15.47 -13.27 8.33
N ASN A 466 -14.94 -13.20 9.56
CA ASN A 466 -15.71 -13.50 10.77
C ASN A 466 -16.88 -12.52 10.95
N HIS A 467 -16.63 -11.21 10.77
CA HIS A 467 -17.67 -10.19 10.86
C HIS A 467 -18.77 -10.39 9.82
N THR A 468 -18.43 -10.65 8.55
CA THR A 468 -19.42 -10.87 7.50
C THR A 468 -20.30 -12.09 7.77
N ARG A 469 -19.72 -13.17 8.31
CA ARG A 469 -20.49 -14.36 8.69
C ARG A 469 -21.50 -14.06 9.80
N GLN A 470 -21.11 -13.30 10.82
CA GLN A 470 -22.02 -12.87 11.89
C GLN A 470 -23.10 -11.91 11.35
N GLN A 471 -22.71 -10.95 10.52
CA GLN A 471 -23.62 -9.99 9.91
C GLN A 471 -24.66 -10.65 9.01
N ALA A 472 -24.30 -11.68 8.24
CA ALA A 472 -25.24 -12.41 7.39
C ALA A 472 -26.40 -13.02 8.20
N GLN A 473 -26.12 -13.55 9.39
CA GLN A 473 -27.16 -14.08 10.29
C GLN A 473 -28.04 -12.96 10.84
N SER A 474 -27.46 -11.84 11.28
CA SER A 474 -28.23 -10.69 11.76
C SER A 474 -29.11 -10.06 10.68
N LEU A 475 -28.62 -10.01 9.43
CA LEU A 475 -29.38 -9.47 8.30
C LEU A 475 -30.58 -10.33 7.95
N HIS A 476 -30.45 -11.66 8.00
CA HIS A 476 -31.59 -12.56 7.79
C HIS A 476 -32.72 -12.30 8.80
N HIS A 477 -32.39 -12.16 10.08
CA HIS A 477 -33.40 -11.82 11.10
C HIS A 477 -34.02 -10.43 10.85
N PHE A 478 -33.23 -9.45 10.43
CA PHE A 478 -33.73 -8.10 10.12
C PHE A 478 -34.68 -8.09 8.91
N GLU A 479 -34.46 -8.96 7.92
CA GLU A 479 -35.39 -9.17 6.80
C GLU A 479 -36.71 -9.80 7.26
N GLU A 480 -36.65 -10.80 8.15
CA GLU A 480 -37.84 -11.44 8.71
C GLU A 480 -38.67 -10.44 9.53
N GLU A 481 -38.02 -9.60 10.34
CA GLU A 481 -38.67 -8.51 11.08
C GLU A 481 -39.35 -7.53 10.12
N LEU A 482 -38.69 -7.13 9.03
CA LEU A 482 -39.28 -6.21 8.05
C LEU A 482 -40.47 -6.81 7.32
N ARG A 483 -40.44 -8.11 7.02
CA ARG A 483 -41.60 -8.82 6.46
C ARG A 483 -42.76 -8.82 7.46
N GLY A 484 -42.49 -9.02 8.74
CA GLY A 484 -43.51 -8.89 9.80
C GLY A 484 -44.13 -7.49 9.84
N MET A 485 -43.30 -6.44 9.76
CA MET A 485 -43.80 -5.06 9.70
C MET A 485 -44.67 -4.79 8.46
N GLU A 486 -44.36 -5.39 7.31
CA GLU A 486 -45.17 -5.29 6.08
C GLU A 486 -46.55 -5.95 6.25
N GLU A 487 -46.58 -7.12 6.87
CA GLU A 487 -47.81 -7.85 7.17
C GLU A 487 -48.71 -7.08 8.15
N GLU A 488 -48.13 -6.53 9.22
CA GLU A 488 -48.84 -5.66 10.17
C GLU A 488 -49.42 -4.42 9.48
N LEU A 489 -48.63 -3.77 8.63
CA LEU A 489 -49.04 -2.59 7.88
C LEU A 489 -50.22 -2.87 6.94
N ALA A 490 -50.25 -4.05 6.33
CA ALA A 490 -51.36 -4.49 5.48
C ALA A 490 -52.68 -4.61 6.25
N GLY A 491 -52.62 -4.96 7.54
CA GLY A 491 -53.77 -5.02 8.44
C GLY A 491 -54.25 -3.68 9.00
N MET A 492 -53.48 -2.59 8.86
CA MET A 492 -53.81 -1.29 9.43
C MET A 492 -54.82 -0.49 8.59
N GLN A 493 -55.70 0.27 9.27
CA GLN A 493 -56.68 1.13 8.60
C GLN A 493 -56.01 2.13 7.63
N PRO A 494 -56.40 2.15 6.35
CA PRO A 494 -55.91 3.10 5.36
C PRO A 494 -56.07 4.56 5.80
N GLY A 495 -55.06 5.40 5.56
CA GLY A 495 -55.10 6.85 5.86
C GLY A 495 -54.95 7.23 7.35
N SER A 496 -54.95 6.26 8.26
CA SER A 496 -54.74 6.53 9.69
C SER A 496 -53.35 7.15 9.94
N TYR A 497 -53.24 7.98 10.98
CA TYR A 497 -51.95 8.57 11.40
C TYR A 497 -50.93 7.47 11.76
N GLN A 498 -51.39 6.42 12.46
CA GLN A 498 -50.57 5.27 12.84
C GLN A 498 -49.99 4.54 11.61
N ARG A 499 -50.81 4.31 10.58
CA ARG A 499 -50.34 3.70 9.32
C ARG A 499 -49.30 4.55 8.62
N ARG A 500 -49.47 5.87 8.56
CA ARG A 500 -48.46 6.79 7.97
C ARG A 500 -47.12 6.77 8.72
N MET A 501 -47.16 6.70 10.05
CA MET A 501 -45.93 6.56 10.85
C MET A 501 -45.25 5.22 10.61
N ALA A 502 -46.02 4.13 10.54
CA ALA A 502 -45.51 2.79 10.25
C ALA A 502 -44.93 2.69 8.81
N GLU A 503 -45.58 3.30 7.81
CA GLU A 503 -45.07 3.44 6.44
C GLU A 503 -43.72 4.15 6.40
N ALA A 504 -43.58 5.27 7.11
CA ALA A 504 -42.32 6.01 7.19
C ALA A 504 -41.21 5.21 7.88
N ASN A 505 -41.54 4.49 8.96
CA ASN A 505 -40.59 3.64 9.67
C ASN A 505 -40.12 2.46 8.79
N LEU A 506 -41.06 1.77 8.12
CA LEU A 506 -40.76 0.70 7.18
C LEU A 506 -39.89 1.19 6.03
N ALA A 507 -40.22 2.35 5.44
CA ALA A 507 -39.41 2.95 4.37
C ALA A 507 -37.98 3.24 4.84
N ARG A 508 -37.80 3.78 6.06
CA ARG A 508 -36.48 4.01 6.65
C ARG A 508 -35.70 2.71 6.85
N ASN A 509 -36.33 1.67 7.40
CA ASN A 509 -35.67 0.37 7.62
C ASN A 509 -35.30 -0.32 6.31
N LYS A 510 -36.11 -0.20 5.25
CA LYS A 510 -35.76 -0.69 3.90
C LYS A 510 -34.51 -0.01 3.33
N VAL A 511 -34.32 1.29 3.57
CA VAL A 511 -33.10 1.99 3.16
C VAL A 511 -31.88 1.46 3.92
N ILE A 512 -32.02 1.23 5.23
CA ILE A 512 -30.95 0.63 6.06
C ILE A 512 -30.61 -0.78 5.57
N LEU A 513 -31.61 -1.62 5.29
CA LEU A 513 -31.42 -2.97 4.75
C LEU A 513 -30.65 -2.93 3.41
N ARG A 514 -31.04 -2.05 2.49
CA ARG A 514 -30.35 -1.89 1.19
C ARG A 514 -28.88 -1.50 1.38
N ALA A 515 -28.58 -0.57 2.30
CA ALA A 515 -27.21 -0.17 2.60
C ALA A 515 -26.38 -1.34 3.16
N HIS A 516 -26.95 -2.15 4.06
CA HIS A 516 -26.27 -3.34 4.56
C HIS A 516 -26.02 -4.40 3.49
N LYS A 517 -26.98 -4.62 2.59
CA LYS A 517 -26.82 -5.54 1.44
C LYS A 517 -25.74 -5.06 0.48
N ALA A 518 -25.72 -3.77 0.16
CA ALA A 518 -24.67 -3.19 -0.67
C ALA A 518 -23.28 -3.42 -0.05
N ARG A 519 -23.13 -3.15 1.26
CA ARG A 519 -21.89 -3.45 2.00
C ARG A 519 -21.51 -4.93 1.96
N GLN A 520 -22.49 -5.83 2.05
CA GLN A 520 -22.21 -7.26 1.94
C GLN A 520 -21.59 -7.61 0.58
N TYR A 521 -22.07 -7.00 -0.52
CA TYR A 521 -21.50 -7.19 -1.84
C TYR A 521 -20.11 -6.56 -2.01
N GLU A 522 -19.86 -5.39 -1.42
CA GLU A 522 -18.53 -4.78 -1.36
C GLU A 522 -17.53 -5.73 -0.69
N ILE A 523 -17.88 -6.28 0.48
CA ILE A 523 -17.02 -7.21 1.21
C ILE A 523 -16.85 -8.51 0.41
N GLN A 524 -17.94 -9.04 -0.16
CA GLN A 524 -17.88 -10.21 -1.04
C GLN A 524 -16.94 -9.99 -2.23
N SER A 525 -16.86 -8.78 -2.78
CA SER A 525 -15.94 -8.49 -3.89
C SER A 525 -14.48 -8.74 -3.50
N VAL A 526 -14.12 -8.53 -2.23
CA VAL A 526 -12.78 -8.80 -1.69
C VAL A 526 -12.60 -10.28 -1.35
N ILE A 527 -13.48 -10.86 -0.53
CA ILE A 527 -13.30 -12.23 -0.02
C ILE A 527 -13.56 -13.33 -1.07
N GLN A 528 -14.12 -12.96 -2.24
CA GLN A 528 -14.27 -13.86 -3.38
C GLN A 528 -13.22 -13.63 -4.48
N ASP A 529 -12.26 -12.71 -4.28
CA ASP A 529 -11.13 -12.59 -5.20
C ASP A 529 -10.25 -13.85 -5.11
N GLN A 530 -10.21 -14.61 -6.20
CA GLN A 530 -9.50 -15.88 -6.27
C GLN A 530 -7.98 -15.72 -6.09
N GLU A 531 -7.40 -14.62 -6.58
CA GLU A 531 -5.95 -14.39 -6.49
C GLU A 531 -5.57 -14.10 -5.04
N PHE A 532 -6.27 -13.16 -4.41
CA PHE A 532 -6.05 -12.81 -3.02
C PHE A 532 -6.32 -14.00 -2.07
N MET A 533 -7.44 -14.72 -2.26
CA MET A 533 -7.74 -15.89 -1.44
C MET A 533 -6.73 -17.04 -1.64
N SER A 534 -6.14 -17.16 -2.83
CA SER A 534 -5.07 -18.13 -3.07
C SER A 534 -3.79 -17.77 -2.30
N GLU A 535 -3.42 -16.49 -2.26
CA GLU A 535 -2.29 -16.00 -1.47
C GLU A 535 -2.54 -16.17 0.05
N VAL A 536 -3.74 -15.83 0.53
CA VAL A 536 -4.16 -16.04 1.93
C VAL A 536 -4.06 -17.52 2.29
N LEU A 537 -4.61 -18.42 1.46
CA LEU A 537 -4.55 -19.86 1.74
C LEU A 537 -3.12 -20.40 1.69
N ALA A 538 -2.29 -19.94 0.75
CA ALA A 538 -0.87 -20.30 0.70
C ALA A 538 -0.12 -19.87 1.98
N PHE A 539 -0.40 -18.66 2.48
CA PHE A 539 0.16 -18.20 3.75
C PHE A 539 -0.31 -19.07 4.93
N TYR A 540 -1.60 -19.38 5.04
CA TYR A 540 -2.08 -20.21 6.15
C TYR A 540 -1.63 -21.68 6.06
N ARG A 541 -1.27 -22.20 4.87
CA ARG A 541 -0.54 -23.47 4.75
C ARG A 541 0.85 -23.40 5.37
N LEU A 542 1.56 -22.29 5.16
CA LEU A 542 2.84 -22.06 5.82
C LEU A 542 2.67 -21.92 7.33
N VAL A 543 1.64 -21.20 7.80
CA VAL A 543 1.29 -21.11 9.22
C VAL A 543 1.01 -22.49 9.80
N ALA A 544 0.21 -23.33 9.14
CA ALA A 544 -0.10 -24.69 9.60
C ALA A 544 1.17 -25.56 9.70
N SER A 545 2.04 -25.50 8.69
CA SER A 545 3.34 -26.17 8.70
C SER A 545 4.22 -25.69 9.85
N TRP A 546 4.24 -24.38 10.10
CA TRP A 546 5.04 -23.76 11.16
C TRP A 546 4.51 -24.07 12.56
N LEU A 547 3.18 -24.12 12.75
CA LEU A 547 2.55 -24.58 13.97
C LEU A 547 2.91 -26.04 14.26
N LEU A 548 2.86 -26.91 13.25
CA LEU A 548 3.30 -28.31 13.35
C LEU A 548 4.80 -28.43 13.71
N TYR A 549 5.66 -27.63 13.07
CA TYR A 549 7.09 -27.58 13.39
C TYR A 549 7.34 -27.14 14.83
N THR A 550 6.64 -26.11 15.28
CA THR A 550 6.81 -25.60 16.66
C THR A 550 6.26 -26.60 17.69
N ALA A 551 5.19 -27.33 17.35
CA ALA A 551 4.64 -28.41 18.18
C ALA A 551 5.51 -29.67 18.21
N TYR A 552 6.21 -29.98 17.10
CA TYR A 552 7.06 -31.15 16.93
C TYR A 552 8.34 -30.80 16.13
N PRO A 553 9.35 -30.17 16.78
CA PRO A 553 10.57 -29.72 16.12
C PRO A 553 11.33 -30.78 15.29
N PRO A 554 11.34 -32.09 15.66
CA PRO A 554 12.02 -33.12 14.87
C PRO A 554 11.55 -33.25 13.41
N CYS A 555 10.37 -32.72 13.03
CA CYS A 555 9.94 -32.75 11.63
C CYS A 555 10.74 -31.82 10.71
N GLY A 556 11.50 -30.86 11.26
CA GLY A 556 12.35 -29.95 10.48
C GLY A 556 11.59 -29.11 9.43
N GLY A 557 10.31 -28.83 9.66
CA GLY A 557 9.45 -28.10 8.72
C GLY A 557 8.76 -28.99 7.67
N ASN A 558 9.07 -30.29 7.63
CA ASN A 558 8.37 -31.23 6.77
C ASN A 558 7.14 -31.81 7.49
N ALA A 559 5.95 -31.37 7.12
CA ALA A 559 4.69 -31.86 7.69
C ALA A 559 4.60 -33.41 7.66
N ALA A 560 5.02 -34.06 6.58
CA ALA A 560 4.98 -35.52 6.45
C ALA A 560 5.85 -36.25 7.50
N ALA A 561 6.85 -35.57 8.09
CA ALA A 561 7.72 -36.13 9.11
C ALA A 561 7.16 -36.03 10.54
N VAL A 562 6.05 -35.31 10.77
CA VAL A 562 5.39 -35.25 12.10
C VAL A 562 4.94 -36.64 12.52
N CYS A 563 5.12 -37.06 13.77
CA CYS A 563 4.58 -38.34 14.26
C CYS A 563 3.28 -38.11 15.03
N LEU A 564 2.25 -38.95 14.80
CA LEU A 564 0.98 -38.90 15.52
C LEU A 564 0.80 -40.17 16.39
N PRO A 565 0.27 -40.06 17.63
CA PRO A 565 -0.10 -38.82 18.32
C PRO A 565 1.13 -37.97 18.66
N LEU A 566 0.94 -36.66 18.89
CA LEU A 566 2.02 -35.79 19.31
C LEU A 566 2.49 -36.16 20.74
N PRO A 567 3.73 -35.81 21.13
CA PRO A 567 4.22 -36.01 22.50
C PRO A 567 3.26 -35.45 23.57
N SER A 568 3.14 -36.12 24.71
CA SER A 568 2.20 -35.72 25.77
C SER A 568 2.47 -34.33 26.36
N THR A 569 3.72 -33.87 26.29
CA THR A 569 4.17 -32.58 26.84
C THR A 569 4.50 -31.62 25.69
N PRO A 570 3.66 -30.62 25.42
CA PRO A 570 3.94 -29.64 24.38
C PRO A 570 5.17 -28.77 24.71
N PRO A 571 5.96 -28.35 23.70
CA PRO A 571 7.06 -27.41 23.92
C PRO A 571 6.58 -26.05 24.46
N PRO A 572 7.32 -25.41 25.39
CA PRO A 572 6.92 -24.11 25.94
C PRO A 572 6.85 -23.02 24.86
N GLU A 573 7.69 -23.10 23.82
CA GLU A 573 7.68 -22.20 22.67
C GLU A 573 6.35 -22.26 21.89
N PHE A 574 5.76 -23.45 21.77
CA PHE A 574 4.45 -23.63 21.15
C PHE A 574 3.32 -23.10 22.03
N LEU A 575 3.38 -23.39 23.33
CA LEU A 575 2.36 -22.97 24.28
C LEU A 575 2.30 -21.44 24.40
N GLY A 576 3.44 -20.76 24.26
CA GLY A 576 3.59 -19.30 24.33
C GLY A 576 3.12 -18.54 23.08
N LEU A 577 2.62 -19.24 22.05
CA LEU A 577 2.09 -18.61 20.85
C LEU A 577 0.70 -17.99 21.10
N PRO A 578 0.34 -16.92 20.38
CA PRO A 578 -1.02 -16.39 20.41
C PRO A 578 -2.05 -17.40 19.89
N GLU A 579 -3.14 -17.57 20.62
CA GLU A 579 -4.23 -18.49 20.31
C GLU A 579 -4.88 -18.19 18.95
N TRP A 580 -4.99 -16.90 18.61
CA TRP A 580 -5.59 -16.47 17.36
C TRP A 580 -4.89 -17.04 16.12
N MET A 581 -3.60 -17.42 16.19
CA MET A 581 -2.92 -18.04 15.04
C MET A 581 -3.56 -19.37 14.64
N VAL A 582 -4.08 -20.15 15.61
CA VAL A 582 -4.78 -21.41 15.33
C VAL A 582 -6.22 -21.14 14.91
N ASP A 583 -6.89 -20.21 15.59
CA ASP A 583 -8.27 -19.85 15.27
C ASP A 583 -8.41 -19.20 13.88
N ASP A 584 -7.43 -18.42 13.44
CA ASP A 584 -7.40 -17.80 12.12
C ASP A 584 -7.30 -18.82 10.99
N VAL A 585 -6.47 -19.87 11.15
CA VAL A 585 -6.42 -20.99 10.20
C VAL A 585 -7.83 -21.58 10.04
N MET A 586 -8.52 -21.79 11.15
CA MET A 586 -9.88 -22.34 11.13
C MET A 586 -10.90 -21.40 10.52
N GLU A 587 -10.83 -20.10 10.81
CA GLU A 587 -11.74 -19.11 10.22
C GLU A 587 -11.58 -19.07 8.70
N VAL A 588 -10.35 -18.94 8.20
CA VAL A 588 -10.07 -18.92 6.76
C VAL A 588 -10.61 -20.17 6.09
N LEU A 589 -10.29 -21.36 6.62
CA LEU A 589 -10.73 -22.62 6.02
C LEU A 589 -12.25 -22.78 6.00
N ILE A 590 -12.93 -22.39 7.09
CA ILE A 590 -14.39 -22.43 7.18
C ILE A 590 -14.99 -21.46 6.16
N SER A 591 -14.48 -20.24 6.08
CA SER A 591 -14.98 -19.22 5.14
C SER A 591 -14.81 -19.67 3.68
N VAL A 592 -13.62 -20.13 3.27
CA VAL A 592 -13.42 -20.57 1.87
C VAL A 592 -14.22 -21.84 1.54
N THR A 593 -14.44 -22.73 2.52
CA THR A 593 -15.25 -23.94 2.38
C THR A 593 -16.74 -23.59 2.21
N GLN A 594 -17.28 -22.72 3.07
CA GLN A 594 -18.68 -22.30 3.03
C GLN A 594 -19.02 -21.49 1.78
N MET A 595 -18.06 -20.69 1.27
CA MET A 595 -18.21 -19.96 0.02
C MET A 595 -18.04 -20.83 -1.24
N TYR A 596 -17.70 -22.11 -1.10
CA TYR A 596 -17.34 -23.00 -2.21
C TYR A 596 -16.28 -22.37 -3.13
N SER A 597 -15.25 -21.78 -2.52
CA SER A 597 -14.23 -21.04 -3.26
C SER A 597 -13.51 -21.95 -4.26
N PRO A 598 -13.42 -21.57 -5.55
CA PRO A 598 -12.65 -22.31 -6.56
C PRO A 598 -11.17 -22.53 -6.18
N VAL A 599 -10.60 -21.67 -5.31
CA VAL A 599 -9.25 -21.85 -4.77
C VAL A 599 -9.05 -23.24 -4.15
N LEU A 600 -10.08 -23.82 -3.53
CA LEU A 600 -9.99 -25.15 -2.91
C LEU A 600 -9.81 -26.30 -3.91
N MET A 601 -10.22 -26.11 -5.17
CA MET A 601 -10.12 -27.18 -6.18
C MET A 601 -8.68 -27.44 -6.63
N ASN A 602 -7.80 -26.44 -6.47
CA ASN A 602 -6.41 -26.49 -6.93
C ASN A 602 -5.38 -26.38 -5.79
N ALA A 603 -5.84 -26.20 -4.54
CA ALA A 603 -4.96 -26.02 -3.40
C ALA A 603 -4.45 -27.37 -2.86
N ARG A 604 -3.17 -27.43 -2.52
CA ARG A 604 -2.63 -28.48 -1.66
C ARG A 604 -3.12 -28.22 -0.23
N MET A 605 -3.66 -29.23 0.43
CA MET A 605 -4.27 -29.07 1.76
C MET A 605 -3.67 -30.01 2.80
N ASP A 606 -2.61 -30.74 2.45
CA ASP A 606 -1.98 -31.78 3.26
C ASP A 606 -1.53 -31.25 4.62
N GLU A 607 -0.88 -30.08 4.65
CA GLU A 607 -0.36 -29.51 5.89
C GLU A 607 -1.49 -29.02 6.82
N LEU A 608 -2.57 -28.50 6.23
CA LEU A 608 -3.77 -28.05 6.94
C LEU A 608 -4.55 -29.24 7.52
N LEU A 609 -4.73 -30.29 6.73
CA LEU A 609 -5.34 -31.55 7.16
C LEU A 609 -4.55 -32.15 8.32
N LEU A 610 -3.23 -32.27 8.17
CA LEU A 610 -2.37 -32.86 9.18
C LEU A 610 -2.38 -32.05 10.48
N MET A 611 -2.38 -30.72 10.40
CA MET A 611 -2.51 -29.83 11.56
C MET A 611 -3.80 -30.11 12.33
N MET A 612 -4.95 -30.19 11.63
CA MET A 612 -6.23 -30.51 12.27
C MET A 612 -6.22 -31.89 12.94
N LEU A 613 -5.72 -32.92 12.26
CA LEU A 613 -5.62 -34.27 12.83
C LEU A 613 -4.71 -34.31 14.06
N ALA A 614 -3.57 -33.61 14.01
CA ALA A 614 -2.60 -33.55 15.10
C ALA A 614 -3.20 -32.92 16.36
N PHE A 615 -3.91 -31.79 16.21
CA PHE A 615 -4.46 -31.04 17.34
C PHE A 615 -5.80 -31.57 17.84
N ILE A 616 -6.61 -32.24 17.00
CA ILE A 616 -7.75 -33.04 17.47
C ILE A 616 -7.25 -34.23 18.29
N GLY A 617 -6.26 -34.98 17.78
CA GLY A 617 -5.73 -36.19 18.42
C GLY A 617 -4.86 -35.93 19.65
N SER A 618 -4.41 -34.69 19.86
CA SER A 618 -3.49 -34.32 20.94
C SER A 618 -4.02 -33.12 21.73
N PRO A 619 -5.02 -33.31 22.62
CA PRO A 619 -5.77 -32.22 23.26
C PRO A 619 -4.93 -31.33 24.19
N HIS A 620 -3.72 -31.76 24.55
CA HIS A 620 -2.76 -30.95 25.32
C HIS A 620 -2.21 -29.76 24.54
N TYR A 621 -2.22 -29.81 23.20
CA TYR A 621 -1.71 -28.74 22.33
C TYR A 621 -2.76 -27.64 22.11
N VAL A 622 -4.03 -28.00 21.87
CA VAL A 622 -5.11 -27.03 21.70
C VAL A 622 -6.20 -27.36 22.70
N ARG A 623 -6.19 -26.71 23.89
CA ARG A 623 -7.12 -27.03 24.99
C ARG A 623 -8.54 -26.55 24.75
N LYS A 624 -8.75 -25.49 23.99
CA LYS A 624 -10.07 -24.93 23.68
C LYS A 624 -10.92 -25.95 22.91
N ALA A 625 -11.92 -26.51 23.60
CA ALA A 625 -12.80 -27.54 23.05
C ALA A 625 -13.57 -27.03 21.81
N HIS A 626 -13.97 -25.76 21.82
CA HIS A 626 -14.63 -25.12 20.69
C HIS A 626 -13.77 -25.13 19.42
N THR A 627 -12.48 -24.79 19.50
CA THR A 627 -11.57 -24.80 18.35
C THR A 627 -11.37 -26.21 17.80
N ARG A 628 -11.22 -27.21 18.68
CA ARG A 628 -11.16 -28.62 18.26
C ARG A 628 -12.46 -29.11 17.61
N ALA A 629 -13.62 -28.66 18.11
CA ALA A 629 -14.91 -28.98 17.51
C ALA A 629 -15.04 -28.40 16.09
N ARG A 630 -14.62 -27.14 15.88
CA ARG A 630 -14.55 -26.52 14.55
C ARG A 630 -13.65 -27.30 13.57
N MET A 631 -12.53 -27.84 14.05
CA MET A 631 -11.66 -28.72 13.24
C MET A 631 -12.41 -29.99 12.82
N ALA A 632 -13.10 -30.65 13.74
CA ALA A 632 -13.89 -31.85 13.43
C ALA A 632 -15.04 -31.57 12.45
N GLU A 633 -15.76 -30.46 12.63
CA GLU A 633 -16.82 -30.01 11.72
C GLU A 633 -16.28 -29.77 10.30
N LEU A 634 -15.12 -29.11 10.19
CA LEU A 634 -14.49 -28.86 8.90
C LEU A 634 -14.06 -30.17 8.21
N LEU A 635 -13.44 -31.09 8.95
CA LEU A 635 -13.11 -32.42 8.43
C LEU A 635 -14.36 -33.16 7.93
N GLN A 636 -15.46 -33.08 8.67
CA GLN A 636 -16.73 -33.67 8.25
C GLN A 636 -17.26 -33.06 6.94
N MET A 637 -17.05 -31.76 6.73
CA MET A 637 -17.40 -31.10 5.46
C MET A 637 -16.53 -31.56 4.29
N TRP A 638 -15.26 -31.92 4.55
CA TRP A 638 -14.31 -32.35 3.52
C TRP A 638 -14.35 -33.84 3.20
N LEU A 639 -14.89 -34.68 4.09
CA LEU A 639 -14.99 -36.12 3.87
C LEU A 639 -15.74 -36.45 2.56
N PRO A 640 -15.28 -37.46 1.80
CA PRO A 640 -16.03 -38.02 0.68
C PRO A 640 -17.45 -38.36 1.11
N GLN A 641 -18.45 -37.89 0.36
CA GLN A 641 -19.83 -38.28 0.57
C GLN A 641 -20.13 -39.50 -0.31
N ASP A 642 -20.70 -40.56 0.27
CA ASP A 642 -21.29 -41.63 -0.51
C ASP A 642 -22.53 -41.07 -1.22
N ASP A 643 -22.41 -40.81 -2.51
CA ASP A 643 -23.58 -40.60 -3.37
C ASP A 643 -24.39 -41.91 -3.33
N VAL A 644 -25.34 -42.05 -2.40
CA VAL A 644 -26.30 -43.16 -2.42
C VAL A 644 -27.02 -43.08 -3.76
N GLN A 645 -26.64 -43.96 -4.68
CA GLN A 645 -27.31 -44.15 -5.96
C GLN A 645 -28.76 -44.54 -5.68
N GLN A 646 -29.68 -43.59 -5.69
CA GLN A 646 -31.08 -43.91 -5.91
C GLN A 646 -31.26 -44.17 -7.41
N PRO A 647 -31.56 -45.41 -7.83
CA PRO A 647 -31.75 -45.70 -9.25
C PRO A 647 -32.92 -44.86 -9.79
N GLY A 648 -32.65 -44.04 -10.81
CA GLY A 648 -33.67 -43.27 -11.54
C GLY A 648 -33.66 -41.74 -11.36
N ARG A 649 -32.79 -41.16 -10.52
CA ARG A 649 -32.61 -39.69 -10.46
C ARG A 649 -31.33 -39.23 -11.17
N MET A 650 -31.47 -38.28 -12.10
CA MET A 650 -30.34 -37.55 -12.70
C MET A 650 -29.47 -36.92 -11.59
N ARG A 651 -28.15 -37.07 -11.71
CA ARG A 651 -27.15 -36.59 -10.75
C ARG A 651 -27.31 -35.08 -10.55
N ARG A 652 -27.81 -34.64 -9.39
CA ARG A 652 -27.81 -33.21 -9.04
C ARG A 652 -26.41 -32.83 -8.55
N PHE A 653 -25.67 -32.11 -9.38
CA PHE A 653 -24.39 -31.55 -9.00
C PHE A 653 -24.63 -30.47 -7.93
N THR A 654 -24.26 -30.75 -6.68
CA THR A 654 -24.30 -29.74 -5.60
C THR A 654 -22.89 -29.16 -5.41
N PRO A 655 -22.77 -27.86 -5.06
CA PRO A 655 -21.46 -27.25 -4.75
C PRO A 655 -20.67 -28.04 -3.69
N ARG A 656 -21.39 -28.64 -2.72
CA ARG A 656 -20.82 -29.51 -1.69
C ARG A 656 -20.27 -30.83 -2.24
N GLY A 657 -21.00 -31.49 -3.15
CA GLY A 657 -20.51 -32.70 -3.81
C GLY A 657 -19.27 -32.44 -4.68
N ALA A 658 -19.20 -31.29 -5.35
CA ALA A 658 -18.04 -30.87 -6.13
C ALA A 658 -16.78 -30.69 -5.27
N LEU A 659 -16.93 -30.03 -4.11
CA LEU A 659 -15.84 -29.81 -3.17
C LEU A 659 -15.35 -31.13 -2.56
N SER A 660 -16.28 -31.97 -2.08
CA SER A 660 -15.99 -33.28 -1.50
C SER A 660 -15.23 -34.18 -2.49
N SER A 661 -15.65 -34.18 -3.77
CA SER A 661 -14.94 -34.90 -4.83
C SER A 661 -13.52 -34.37 -5.05
N SER A 662 -13.34 -33.05 -5.01
CA SER A 662 -12.03 -32.41 -5.26
C SER A 662 -11.03 -32.70 -4.12
N LEU A 663 -11.52 -32.75 -2.87
CA LEU A 663 -10.71 -33.01 -1.68
C LEU A 663 -10.57 -34.50 -1.33
N SER A 664 -11.26 -35.40 -2.05
CA SER A 664 -11.24 -36.84 -1.77
C SER A 664 -9.83 -37.46 -1.76
N HIS A 665 -8.91 -36.92 -2.57
CA HIS A 665 -7.51 -37.34 -2.63
C HIS A 665 -6.76 -37.16 -1.30
N LEU A 666 -7.19 -36.23 -0.44
CA LEU A 666 -6.60 -36.00 0.88
C LEU A 666 -6.84 -37.16 1.85
N PHE A 667 -7.93 -37.91 1.63
CA PHE A 667 -8.34 -39.02 2.49
C PHE A 667 -8.03 -40.38 1.84
N GLN A 668 -8.08 -40.46 0.51
CA GLN A 668 -7.79 -41.69 -0.24
C GLN A 668 -6.27 -41.91 -0.33
N GLY A 669 -5.77 -42.95 0.35
CA GLY A 669 -4.35 -43.33 0.31
C GLY A 669 -3.44 -42.56 1.28
N HIS A 670 -4.01 -41.71 2.15
CA HIS A 670 -3.21 -41.06 3.18
C HIS A 670 -2.71 -42.10 4.20
N PRO A 671 -1.38 -42.28 4.38
CA PRO A 671 -0.79 -43.41 5.12
C PRO A 671 -1.16 -43.47 6.61
N ARG A 672 -1.81 -42.42 7.12
CA ARG A 672 -2.16 -42.25 8.55
C ARG A 672 -3.65 -42.10 8.82
N LEU A 673 -4.49 -42.13 7.77
CA LEU A 673 -5.93 -42.19 7.92
C LEU A 673 -6.37 -43.63 7.63
N PRO A 674 -7.20 -44.26 8.49
CA PRO A 674 -7.74 -45.56 8.17
C PRO A 674 -8.50 -45.46 6.85
N VAL A 675 -8.25 -46.38 5.92
CA VAL A 675 -9.04 -46.49 4.69
C VAL A 675 -10.50 -46.67 5.12
N PRO A 676 -11.43 -45.80 4.70
CA PRO A 676 -12.84 -46.02 5.00
C PRO A 676 -13.22 -47.39 4.43
N ARG A 677 -13.70 -48.28 5.31
CA ARG A 677 -14.21 -49.60 4.92
C ARG A 677 -15.60 -49.48 4.33
#